data_AF-A0A821M6X3-F1
#
_entry.id   AF-A0A821M6X3-F1
#
_cell.length_a   1.000
_cell.length_b   1.000
_cell.length_c   1.000
_cell.angle_alpha   90.00
_cell.angle_beta   90.00
_cell.angle_gamma   90.00
#
_symmetry.space_group_name_H-M   'P 1'
#
loop_
_entity.id
_entity.type
_entity.pdbx_description
1 polymer ?
#
loop_
_entity_poly.entity_id
_entity_poly.type
_entity_poly.pdbx_seq_one_letter_code
_entity_poly.pdbx_strand_id
1 'polypeptide(L)'
;MKEQILILFFVILIEKTTCSFWNEIPPRCIYDRTTLFSCWNTTFTHPIPLFNDLTYTLQNHYVQIRDSYFQLSLNDLFIYVSSNIENLLLINNTFSLLSFNKSEKIYFRLLQSLQIHDNKSLQWFQLNTSYFPQLIKLDLSYNQLTNKKILLFNQQYYPILKYLNLSHNQLESIDNLTGNCLNRIENLILSFNPLKTIINKINQFQSLIFLDLSSTLIKQLFSITLLPRLETFLCCYCQEILIEEYEKFLSNCSQSYNYLILDLTQTNIISLKFFNTYIKCIKDLTFNNQNLIDSISIQDFLFSINLQNIQMQNINKIDYINLNVYDRLKSIDFSYNMNLKYVSLHLMSDYTYLQRLIVSHTTVEDFSVNFNNTIQTFLHIDIIDMSHSRLETLHFLKYLTFYVLDVSYNRLKIIDINQIYFRHGIYELTSMNLLNLSSNEMEFIKINWNNESPHTIDLSQNKLKSIELHGQSTYTLLLNENLNLSLTPITFNIDLPLLQYLDLNSIHIDSLENLIYLHNLSNIHTLLLNNNHLNKKYRTLNWHIFYPWHRTLTHLSLQNISLEKIDSGAYLNDYYHLLTINFYSNNHLICDCTLQPFINWLKTPPPSLIDFYEPLQKVLSINCPIKLFELNCNRGKTKSTLFITFLIIGIFLIILLIIFILLYCYMKQKRSKSYRHMFTDNDLIALTEQNVIQRTDD
;
A
#
# COMPACT_ATOMS: atom_id res chain seq x y z
N MET A 1 -60.92 -54.21 9.44
CA MET A 1 -60.78 -53.21 8.35
C MET A 1 -60.47 -51.79 8.85
N LYS A 2 -60.89 -51.35 10.05
CA LYS A 2 -60.53 -50.02 10.59
C LYS A 2 -59.12 -49.92 11.21
N GLU A 3 -58.53 -51.00 11.73
CA GLU A 3 -57.17 -50.95 12.30
C GLU A 3 -56.04 -51.01 11.25
N GLN A 4 -56.28 -51.63 10.09
CA GLN A 4 -55.29 -51.65 9.00
C GLN A 4 -55.17 -50.29 8.29
N ILE A 5 -56.21 -49.46 8.31
CA ILE A 5 -56.18 -48.10 7.76
C ILE A 5 -55.36 -47.16 8.67
N LEU A 6 -55.35 -47.38 9.99
CA LEU A 6 -54.58 -46.55 10.91
C LEU A 6 -53.06 -46.82 10.80
N ILE A 7 -52.65 -48.07 10.57
CA ILE A 7 -51.25 -48.42 10.34
C ILE A 7 -50.78 -47.95 8.96
N LEU A 8 -51.63 -48.03 7.93
CA LEU A 8 -51.30 -47.48 6.61
C LEU A 8 -51.20 -45.95 6.65
N PHE A 9 -52.05 -45.27 7.44
CA PHE A 9 -51.91 -43.83 7.66
C PHE A 9 -50.66 -43.48 8.46
N PHE A 10 -50.25 -44.28 9.44
CA PHE A 10 -49.02 -44.03 10.20
C PHE A 10 -47.75 -44.25 9.36
N VAL A 11 -47.75 -45.26 8.48
CA VAL A 11 -46.63 -45.49 7.54
C VAL A 11 -46.57 -44.42 6.45
N ILE A 12 -47.72 -43.97 5.92
CA ILE A 12 -47.77 -42.86 4.94
C ILE A 12 -47.47 -41.50 5.59
N LEU A 13 -47.75 -41.30 6.89
CA LEU A 13 -47.35 -40.07 7.60
C LEU A 13 -45.85 -40.03 7.89
N ILE A 14 -45.21 -41.18 8.13
CA ILE A 14 -43.76 -41.26 8.34
C ILE A 14 -42.98 -41.10 7.02
N GLU A 15 -43.55 -41.50 5.87
CA GLU A 15 -42.93 -41.23 4.55
C GLU A 15 -43.07 -39.78 4.06
N LYS A 16 -43.94 -38.96 4.65
CA LYS A 16 -44.16 -37.55 4.23
C LYS A 16 -43.55 -36.50 5.15
N THR A 17 -42.84 -36.91 6.21
CA THR A 17 -42.04 -36.01 7.05
C THR A 17 -40.53 -36.19 6.84
N THR A 18 -40.08 -36.40 5.61
CA THR A 18 -38.71 -36.05 5.21
C THR A 18 -38.63 -34.54 4.97
N CYS A 19 -39.03 -33.74 5.96
CA CYS A 19 -38.70 -32.33 5.97
C CYS A 19 -37.19 -32.23 6.22
N SER A 20 -36.50 -31.47 5.37
CA SER A 20 -35.09 -31.11 5.42
C SER A 20 -34.61 -30.98 6.87
N PHE A 21 -33.87 -31.99 7.34
CA PHE A 21 -33.51 -32.14 8.76
C PHE A 21 -32.57 -31.05 9.30
N TRP A 22 -32.21 -30.08 8.47
CA TRP A 22 -31.47 -28.88 8.83
C TRP A 22 -32.32 -27.66 8.50
N ASN A 23 -33.25 -27.32 9.39
CA ASN A 23 -33.89 -26.00 9.36
C ASN A 23 -32.92 -24.89 9.80
N GLU A 24 -31.76 -25.25 10.38
CA GLU A 24 -30.73 -24.32 10.82
C GLU A 24 -29.38 -24.75 10.25
N ILE A 25 -28.69 -23.86 9.53
CA ILE A 25 -27.29 -24.05 9.14
C ILE A 25 -26.46 -24.18 10.43
N PRO A 26 -25.49 -25.12 10.53
CA PRO A 26 -24.66 -25.22 11.73
C PRO A 26 -24.08 -23.83 12.08
N PRO A 27 -23.99 -23.46 13.37
CA PRO A 27 -23.62 -22.10 13.77
C PRO A 27 -22.20 -21.67 13.34
N ARG A 28 -21.38 -22.61 12.84
CA ARG A 28 -20.03 -22.37 12.31
C ARG A 28 -19.92 -22.60 10.80
N CYS A 29 -21.05 -22.54 10.12
CA CYS A 29 -21.12 -22.59 8.67
C CYS A 29 -21.68 -21.27 8.13
N ILE A 30 -20.98 -20.73 7.14
CA ILE A 30 -21.45 -19.62 6.32
C ILE A 30 -21.96 -20.23 5.01
N TYR A 31 -23.17 -19.84 4.63
CA TYR A 31 -23.74 -20.19 3.35
C TYR A 31 -24.15 -18.93 2.60
N ASP A 32 -23.48 -18.69 1.49
CA ASP A 32 -23.91 -17.79 0.44
C ASP A 32 -24.63 -18.61 -0.63
N ARG A 33 -25.89 -18.27 -0.87
CA ARG A 33 -26.75 -18.91 -1.87
C ARG A 33 -26.15 -18.88 -3.28
N THR A 34 -25.27 -17.92 -3.56
CA THR A 34 -24.74 -17.71 -4.91
C THR A 34 -23.43 -18.43 -5.18
N THR A 35 -22.52 -18.56 -4.21
CA THR A 35 -21.14 -19.02 -4.53
C THR A 35 -20.43 -19.87 -3.49
N LEU A 36 -20.76 -19.77 -2.19
CA LEU A 36 -19.86 -20.28 -1.14
C LEU A 36 -20.62 -21.02 -0.04
N PHE A 37 -20.19 -22.25 0.26
CA PHE A 37 -20.51 -22.92 1.52
C PHE A 37 -19.20 -23.19 2.27
N SER A 38 -19.02 -22.55 3.42
CA SER A 38 -17.80 -22.65 4.22
C SER A 38 -18.14 -23.05 5.65
N CYS A 39 -17.53 -24.13 6.14
CA CYS A 39 -17.69 -24.60 7.52
C CYS A 39 -16.34 -24.77 8.20
N TRP A 40 -16.27 -24.44 9.48
CA TRP A 40 -15.08 -24.67 10.30
C TRP A 40 -15.43 -25.29 11.65
N ASN A 41 -14.55 -26.14 12.19
CA ASN A 41 -14.65 -26.68 13.55
C ASN A 41 -16.07 -27.19 13.88
N THR A 42 -16.65 -27.94 12.94
CA THR A 42 -18.03 -28.43 13.01
C THR A 42 -18.03 -29.96 13.11
N THR A 43 -18.96 -30.52 13.87
CA THR A 43 -19.18 -31.95 13.93
C THR A 43 -20.39 -32.31 13.09
N PHE A 44 -20.17 -33.01 11.98
CA PHE A 44 -21.21 -33.52 11.10
C PHE A 44 -21.59 -34.93 11.55
N THR A 45 -22.71 -35.03 12.26
CA THR A 45 -23.32 -36.30 12.68
C THR A 45 -24.23 -36.90 11.61
N HIS A 46 -24.66 -36.08 10.65
CA HIS A 46 -25.54 -36.44 9.55
C HIS A 46 -24.98 -35.92 8.22
N PRO A 47 -25.41 -36.47 7.07
CA PRO A 47 -25.08 -35.92 5.76
C PRO A 47 -25.49 -34.45 5.65
N ILE A 48 -24.72 -33.65 4.92
CA ILE A 48 -25.05 -32.25 4.63
C ILE A 48 -26.20 -32.26 3.61
N PRO A 49 -27.45 -31.92 3.97
CA PRO A 49 -28.60 -32.08 3.08
C PRO A 49 -28.71 -31.00 2.02
N LEU A 50 -27.92 -29.91 2.16
CA LEU A 50 -27.96 -28.72 1.31
C LEU A 50 -27.70 -28.97 -0.19
N PHE A 51 -27.33 -30.19 -0.59
CA PHE A 51 -26.96 -30.50 -1.98
C PHE A 51 -28.00 -31.32 -2.76
N ASN A 52 -29.06 -31.82 -2.12
CA ASN A 52 -30.06 -32.71 -2.75
C ASN A 52 -31.39 -32.04 -3.13
N ASP A 53 -31.63 -30.78 -2.76
CA ASP A 53 -32.85 -30.08 -3.19
C ASP A 53 -32.74 -29.63 -4.66
N LEU A 54 -33.46 -30.35 -5.52
CA LEU A 54 -33.55 -30.17 -6.99
C LEU A 54 -34.01 -28.76 -7.43
N THR A 55 -34.46 -27.91 -6.50
CA THR A 55 -34.97 -26.56 -6.78
C THR A 55 -33.87 -25.51 -6.85
N TYR A 56 -32.65 -25.82 -6.43
CA TYR A 56 -31.53 -24.91 -6.53
C TYR A 56 -30.64 -25.30 -7.72
N THR A 57 -30.72 -24.52 -8.80
CA THR A 57 -29.80 -24.59 -9.94
C THR A 57 -28.43 -24.05 -9.50
N LEU A 58 -27.74 -24.80 -8.63
CA LEU A 58 -26.44 -24.50 -8.07
C LEU A 58 -25.37 -24.88 -9.09
N GLN A 59 -25.17 -24.04 -10.11
CA GLN A 59 -23.96 -24.10 -10.93
C GLN A 59 -22.90 -23.21 -10.28
N ASN A 60 -21.70 -23.76 -10.06
CA ASN A 60 -20.48 -23.05 -9.65
C ASN A 60 -20.25 -22.84 -8.13
N HIS A 61 -20.79 -23.69 -7.26
CA HIS A 61 -20.52 -23.55 -5.82
C HIS A 61 -19.12 -24.00 -5.42
N TYR A 62 -18.47 -23.17 -4.60
CA TYR A 62 -17.26 -23.47 -3.86
C TYR A 62 -17.61 -23.96 -2.46
N VAL A 63 -17.20 -25.18 -2.15
CA VAL A 63 -17.41 -25.79 -0.84
C VAL A 63 -16.09 -25.91 -0.12
N GLN A 64 -16.01 -25.34 1.08
CA GLN A 64 -14.85 -25.39 1.94
C GLN A 64 -15.22 -25.92 3.32
N ILE A 65 -14.55 -26.97 3.77
CA ILE A 65 -14.74 -27.52 5.12
C ILE A 65 -13.38 -27.69 5.79
N ARG A 66 -13.21 -27.04 6.94
CA ARG A 66 -11.97 -27.02 7.69
C ARG A 66 -12.15 -27.54 9.11
N ASP A 67 -11.13 -28.20 9.64
CA ASP A 67 -11.01 -28.59 11.05
C ASP A 67 -12.24 -29.32 11.61
N SER A 68 -12.96 -30.06 10.77
CA SER A 68 -14.26 -30.63 11.10
C SER A 68 -14.19 -32.15 11.30
N TYR A 69 -15.10 -32.67 12.12
CA TYR A 69 -15.23 -34.10 12.37
C TYR A 69 -16.48 -34.63 11.68
N PHE A 70 -16.32 -35.65 10.84
CA PHE A 70 -17.41 -36.36 10.19
C PHE A 70 -17.59 -37.72 10.85
N GLN A 71 -18.79 -37.99 11.37
CA GLN A 71 -19.18 -39.35 11.78
C GLN A 71 -19.33 -40.30 10.59
N LEU A 72 -19.41 -39.73 9.38
CA LEU A 72 -19.47 -40.43 8.11
C LEU A 72 -18.08 -40.64 7.51
N SER A 73 -17.94 -41.67 6.67
CA SER A 73 -16.73 -41.84 5.87
C SER A 73 -16.67 -40.77 4.76
N LEU A 74 -15.48 -40.55 4.20
CA LEU A 74 -15.31 -39.64 3.06
C LEU A 74 -16.18 -40.06 1.85
N ASN A 75 -16.32 -41.36 1.62
CA ASN A 75 -17.20 -41.89 0.57
C ASN A 75 -18.66 -41.52 0.81
N ASP A 76 -19.11 -41.62 2.06
CA ASP A 76 -20.48 -41.25 2.40
C ASP A 76 -20.68 -39.75 2.17
N LEU A 77 -19.74 -38.89 2.59
CA LEU A 77 -19.78 -37.45 2.28
C LEU A 77 -19.93 -37.21 0.77
N PHE A 78 -19.10 -37.89 -0.02
CA PHE A 78 -19.08 -37.78 -1.47
C PHE A 78 -20.40 -38.20 -2.13
N ILE A 79 -21.08 -39.24 -1.65
CA ILE A 79 -22.41 -39.63 -2.17
C ILE A 79 -23.40 -38.45 -2.09
N TYR A 80 -23.38 -37.68 -1.01
CA TYR A 80 -24.33 -36.58 -0.80
C TYR A 80 -23.91 -35.24 -1.43
N VAL A 81 -22.62 -35.08 -1.72
CA VAL A 81 -22.01 -33.81 -2.17
C VAL A 81 -21.80 -33.80 -3.70
N SER A 82 -21.76 -34.98 -4.35
CA SER A 82 -21.16 -35.17 -5.68
C SER A 82 -21.87 -34.57 -6.90
N SER A 83 -23.15 -34.24 -6.84
CA SER A 83 -23.91 -33.91 -8.06
C SER A 83 -23.67 -32.48 -8.58
N ASN A 84 -23.48 -31.49 -7.68
CA ASN A 84 -23.63 -30.07 -8.04
C ASN A 84 -22.45 -29.15 -7.67
N ILE A 85 -21.32 -29.70 -7.19
CA ILE A 85 -20.20 -28.87 -6.73
C ILE A 85 -19.10 -28.82 -7.77
N GLU A 86 -18.59 -27.62 -8.05
CA GLU A 86 -17.48 -27.38 -8.96
C GLU A 86 -16.14 -27.42 -8.22
N ASN A 87 -16.08 -26.90 -7.00
CA ASN A 87 -14.85 -26.82 -6.21
C ASN A 87 -15.07 -27.33 -4.79
N LEU A 88 -14.27 -28.30 -4.35
CA LEU A 88 -14.35 -28.88 -3.01
C LEU A 88 -12.98 -28.81 -2.32
N LEU A 89 -12.93 -28.12 -1.17
CA LEU A 89 -11.77 -27.99 -0.31
C LEU A 89 -12.03 -28.61 1.06
N LEU A 90 -11.24 -29.62 1.44
CA LEU A 90 -11.32 -30.34 2.71
C LEU A 90 -9.97 -30.24 3.44
N ILE A 91 -9.86 -29.41 4.48
CA ILE A 91 -8.62 -29.22 5.25
C ILE A 91 -8.76 -29.75 6.68
N ASN A 92 -7.79 -30.57 7.11
CA ASN A 92 -7.66 -31.05 8.49
C ASN A 92 -8.97 -31.65 9.03
N ASN A 93 -9.68 -32.41 8.18
CA ASN A 93 -10.89 -33.08 8.58
C ASN A 93 -10.58 -34.50 9.08
N THR A 94 -11.49 -35.00 9.90
CA THR A 94 -11.42 -36.37 10.41
C THR A 94 -12.66 -37.10 9.97
N PHE A 95 -12.48 -38.22 9.29
CA PHE A 95 -13.57 -39.05 8.79
C PHE A 95 -13.64 -40.34 9.58
N SER A 96 -14.85 -40.81 9.83
CA SER A 96 -15.06 -42.15 10.38
C SER A 96 -14.56 -43.22 9.41
N LEU A 97 -13.96 -44.29 9.95
CA LEU A 97 -13.56 -45.47 9.18
C LEU A 97 -14.76 -46.35 8.80
N LEU A 98 -15.89 -46.18 9.47
CA LEU A 98 -17.11 -46.93 9.21
C LEU A 98 -17.79 -46.34 7.97
N SER A 99 -17.63 -47.03 6.84
CA SER A 99 -18.42 -46.78 5.64
C SER A 99 -19.73 -47.55 5.72
N PHE A 100 -20.85 -46.85 5.55
CA PHE A 100 -22.18 -47.46 5.54
C PHE A 100 -22.53 -48.09 4.19
N ASN A 101 -21.94 -47.59 3.09
CA ASN A 101 -22.17 -48.10 1.73
C ASN A 101 -20.91 -48.71 1.11
N LYS A 102 -20.88 -50.05 1.03
CA LYS A 102 -19.67 -50.82 0.68
C LYS A 102 -19.29 -50.88 -0.81
N SER A 103 -20.00 -50.27 -1.77
CA SER A 103 -19.70 -50.61 -3.17
C SER A 103 -20.20 -49.68 -4.29
N GLU A 104 -20.81 -48.53 -4.00
CA GLU A 104 -21.28 -47.67 -5.09
C GLU A 104 -20.15 -46.76 -5.59
N LYS A 105 -19.88 -46.84 -6.91
CA LYS A 105 -18.99 -45.90 -7.59
C LYS A 105 -19.63 -44.53 -7.53
N ILE A 106 -18.94 -43.56 -6.93
CA ILE A 106 -19.45 -42.20 -6.80
C ILE A 106 -19.18 -41.43 -8.09
N TYR A 107 -20.18 -40.69 -8.57
CA TYR A 107 -20.13 -39.95 -9.84
C TYR A 107 -20.15 -38.44 -9.59
N PHE A 108 -19.03 -37.76 -9.82
CA PHE A 108 -18.91 -36.31 -9.63
C PHE A 108 -19.10 -35.55 -10.94
N ARG A 109 -20.35 -35.20 -11.26
CA ARG A 109 -20.68 -34.66 -12.59
C ARG A 109 -19.96 -33.35 -12.92
N LEU A 110 -19.86 -32.44 -11.94
CA LEU A 110 -19.44 -31.04 -12.16
C LEU A 110 -18.12 -30.67 -11.48
N LEU A 111 -17.54 -31.56 -10.67
CA LEU A 111 -16.36 -31.23 -9.87
C LEU A 111 -15.12 -31.00 -10.75
N GLN A 112 -14.61 -29.78 -10.75
CA GLN A 112 -13.42 -29.35 -11.49
C GLN A 112 -12.17 -29.24 -10.61
N SER A 113 -12.31 -28.84 -9.35
CA SER A 113 -11.21 -28.82 -8.38
C SER A 113 -11.56 -29.60 -7.11
N LEU A 114 -10.67 -30.52 -6.75
CA LEU A 114 -10.74 -31.26 -5.48
C LEU A 114 -9.44 -31.05 -4.72
N GLN A 115 -9.54 -30.52 -3.52
CA GLN A 115 -8.42 -30.25 -2.63
C GLN A 115 -8.67 -30.91 -1.28
N ILE A 116 -7.76 -31.79 -0.89
CA ILE A 116 -7.86 -32.59 0.33
C ILE A 116 -6.52 -32.46 1.05
N HIS A 117 -6.50 -31.88 2.25
CA HIS A 117 -5.28 -31.59 3.02
C HIS A 117 -5.38 -32.08 4.47
N ASP A 118 -4.26 -32.52 5.04
CA ASP A 118 -4.12 -32.87 6.47
C ASP A 118 -5.12 -33.89 7.00
N ASN A 119 -5.64 -34.76 6.13
CA ASN A 119 -6.61 -35.77 6.54
C ASN A 119 -5.89 -37.02 7.01
N LYS A 120 -5.66 -37.13 8.33
CA LYS A 120 -5.00 -38.27 9.01
C LYS A 120 -5.63 -39.64 8.72
N SER A 121 -6.81 -39.67 8.10
CA SER A 121 -7.59 -40.86 7.78
C SER A 121 -7.80 -41.08 6.28
N LEU A 122 -7.19 -40.28 5.39
CA LEU A 122 -7.40 -40.44 3.95
C LEU A 122 -6.89 -41.80 3.47
N GLN A 123 -7.83 -42.68 3.11
CA GLN A 123 -7.52 -43.95 2.49
C GLN A 123 -7.71 -43.79 0.98
N TRP A 124 -6.60 -43.75 0.23
CA TRP A 124 -6.61 -43.51 -1.23
C TRP A 124 -7.64 -44.32 -2.03
N PHE A 125 -7.92 -45.56 -1.62
CA PHE A 125 -8.89 -46.42 -2.31
C PHE A 125 -10.31 -45.81 -2.36
N GLN A 126 -10.63 -44.89 -1.44
CA GLN A 126 -11.89 -44.14 -1.41
C GLN A 126 -12.05 -43.25 -2.67
N LEU A 127 -10.96 -42.63 -3.13
CA LEU A 127 -10.96 -41.83 -4.37
C LEU A 127 -10.86 -42.70 -5.62
N ASN A 128 -10.11 -43.81 -5.55
CA ASN A 128 -9.79 -44.65 -6.72
C ASN A 128 -11.01 -45.38 -7.36
N THR A 129 -12.14 -45.41 -6.66
CA THR A 129 -13.38 -46.03 -7.17
C THR A 129 -14.40 -45.02 -7.70
N SER A 130 -14.11 -43.72 -7.55
CA SER A 130 -14.98 -42.63 -7.95
C SER A 130 -14.66 -42.16 -9.38
N TYR A 131 -15.69 -41.69 -10.10
CA TYR A 131 -15.57 -41.15 -11.45
C TYR A 131 -15.73 -39.63 -11.43
N PHE A 132 -14.72 -38.93 -11.96
CA PHE A 132 -14.59 -37.48 -11.95
C PHE A 132 -14.46 -36.93 -13.39
N PRO A 133 -15.54 -36.92 -14.18
CA PRO A 133 -15.53 -36.57 -15.60
C PRO A 133 -15.00 -35.15 -15.89
N GLN A 134 -15.16 -34.21 -14.96
CA GLN A 134 -14.82 -32.81 -15.14
C GLN A 134 -13.62 -32.36 -14.29
N LEU A 135 -12.95 -33.26 -13.56
CA LEU A 135 -11.89 -32.87 -12.64
C LEU A 135 -10.62 -32.50 -13.39
N ILE A 136 -10.25 -31.22 -13.29
CA ILE A 136 -9.07 -30.63 -13.92
C ILE A 136 -7.91 -30.56 -12.92
N LYS A 137 -8.21 -30.25 -11.65
CA LYS A 137 -7.24 -30.02 -10.57
C LYS A 137 -7.50 -30.94 -9.38
N LEU A 138 -6.50 -31.75 -9.04
CA LEU A 138 -6.49 -32.60 -7.86
C LEU A 138 -5.31 -32.23 -6.95
N ASP A 139 -5.62 -31.78 -5.74
CA ASP A 139 -4.64 -31.48 -4.70
C ASP A 139 -4.80 -32.45 -3.53
N LEU A 140 -3.73 -33.19 -3.25
CA LEU A 140 -3.63 -34.19 -2.21
C LEU A 140 -2.42 -33.90 -1.30
N SER A 141 -2.00 -32.65 -1.21
CA SER A 141 -0.88 -32.27 -0.35
C SER A 141 -1.19 -32.50 1.13
N TYR A 142 -0.16 -32.73 1.94
CA TYR A 142 -0.29 -32.92 3.40
C TYR A 142 -1.11 -34.15 3.85
N ASN A 143 -1.23 -35.23 3.06
CA ASN A 143 -2.02 -36.42 3.45
C ASN A 143 -1.19 -37.62 3.91
N GLN A 144 0.10 -37.43 4.19
CA GLN A 144 1.01 -38.50 4.63
C GLN A 144 1.01 -39.72 3.69
N LEU A 145 0.83 -39.50 2.39
CA LEU A 145 0.85 -40.55 1.38
C LEU A 145 2.25 -41.17 1.30
N THR A 146 2.33 -42.51 1.27
CA THR A 146 3.59 -43.27 1.20
C THR A 146 3.60 -44.18 -0.03
N ASN A 147 4.78 -44.66 -0.42
CA ASN A 147 4.94 -45.60 -1.55
C ASN A 147 4.27 -46.96 -1.35
N LYS A 148 3.85 -47.30 -0.12
CA LYS A 148 3.11 -48.54 0.16
C LYS A 148 1.73 -48.58 -0.51
N LYS A 149 1.17 -47.40 -0.84
CA LYS A 149 -0.12 -47.27 -1.51
C LYS A 149 0.11 -47.01 -3.00
N ILE A 150 -0.48 -47.85 -3.85
CA ILE A 150 -0.55 -47.59 -5.30
C ILE A 150 -1.56 -46.47 -5.53
N LEU A 151 -1.12 -45.39 -6.19
CA LEU A 151 -1.94 -44.26 -6.57
C LEU A 151 -2.30 -44.39 -8.05
N LEU A 152 -3.52 -44.85 -8.34
CA LEU A 152 -4.01 -45.11 -9.70
C LEU A 152 -4.75 -43.89 -10.26
N PHE A 153 -4.21 -43.32 -11.34
CA PHE A 153 -4.75 -42.21 -12.13
C PHE A 153 -5.11 -42.71 -13.53
N ASN A 154 -6.22 -43.43 -13.62
CA ASN A 154 -6.74 -43.92 -14.90
C ASN A 154 -7.61 -42.85 -15.57
N GLN A 155 -7.46 -42.65 -16.87
CA GLN A 155 -8.30 -41.79 -17.71
C GLN A 155 -9.78 -42.18 -17.62
N GLN A 156 -10.08 -43.45 -17.34
CA GLN A 156 -11.45 -43.88 -17.04
C GLN A 156 -12.04 -43.13 -15.85
N TYR A 157 -11.26 -42.74 -14.85
CA TYR A 157 -11.74 -42.03 -13.66
C TYR A 157 -11.51 -40.52 -13.73
N TYR A 158 -10.45 -40.10 -14.41
CA TYR A 158 -9.98 -38.71 -14.47
C TYR A 158 -9.73 -38.29 -15.94
N PRO A 159 -10.75 -38.23 -16.79
CA PRO A 159 -10.56 -38.11 -18.24
C PRO A 159 -9.98 -36.76 -18.69
N ILE A 160 -9.97 -35.72 -17.85
CA ILE A 160 -9.48 -34.38 -18.20
C ILE A 160 -8.50 -33.78 -17.18
N LEU A 161 -7.98 -34.59 -16.25
CA LEU A 161 -7.07 -34.13 -15.21
C LEU A 161 -5.77 -33.59 -15.81
N LYS A 162 -5.39 -32.38 -15.40
CA LYS A 162 -4.21 -31.64 -15.88
C LYS A 162 -3.29 -31.18 -14.77
N TYR A 163 -3.80 -30.98 -13.56
CA TYR A 163 -3.03 -30.54 -12.41
C TYR A 163 -3.07 -31.59 -11.31
N LEU A 164 -1.90 -31.97 -10.80
CA LEU A 164 -1.75 -32.91 -9.69
C LEU A 164 -0.75 -32.35 -8.67
N ASN A 165 -1.22 -32.11 -7.45
CA ASN A 165 -0.37 -31.73 -6.33
C ASN A 165 -0.31 -32.86 -5.29
N LEU A 166 0.91 -33.32 -5.01
CA LEU A 166 1.25 -34.35 -4.05
C LEU A 166 2.28 -33.84 -3.02
N SER A 167 2.44 -32.52 -2.85
CA SER A 167 3.45 -31.95 -1.95
C SER A 167 3.21 -32.30 -0.46
N HIS A 168 4.22 -32.18 0.38
CA HIS A 168 4.13 -32.45 1.82
C HIS A 168 3.56 -33.84 2.17
N ASN A 169 3.94 -34.86 1.41
CA ASN A 169 3.62 -36.25 1.71
C ASN A 169 4.89 -37.00 2.16
N GLN A 170 4.85 -38.34 2.16
CA GLN A 170 5.96 -39.21 2.55
C GLN A 170 6.36 -40.11 1.37
N LEU A 171 6.35 -39.55 0.15
CA LEU A 171 6.74 -40.25 -1.06
C LEU A 171 8.27 -40.30 -1.18
N GLU A 172 8.85 -41.48 -1.18
CA GLU A 172 10.26 -41.77 -1.47
C GLU A 172 10.54 -41.99 -2.97
N SER A 173 9.51 -42.34 -3.75
CA SER A 173 9.56 -42.38 -5.23
C SER A 173 8.20 -42.05 -5.84
N ILE A 174 8.14 -41.91 -7.17
CA ILE A 174 6.88 -41.80 -7.93
C ILE A 174 6.46 -43.14 -8.57
N ASP A 175 7.15 -44.23 -8.27
CA ASP A 175 6.88 -45.55 -8.89
C ASP A 175 5.52 -46.13 -8.50
N ASN A 176 4.89 -45.62 -7.45
CA ASN A 176 3.55 -46.00 -7.05
C ASN A 176 2.45 -45.24 -7.83
N LEU A 177 2.79 -44.18 -8.58
CA LEU A 177 1.86 -43.48 -9.46
C LEU A 177 1.64 -44.31 -10.72
N THR A 178 0.43 -44.79 -10.98
CA THR A 178 0.13 -45.66 -12.12
C THR A 178 -1.08 -45.13 -12.88
N GLY A 179 -1.23 -45.54 -14.13
CA GLY A 179 -2.39 -45.20 -14.95
C GLY A 179 -2.04 -44.34 -16.16
N ASN A 180 -2.95 -44.35 -17.14
CA ASN A 180 -2.78 -43.71 -18.43
C ASN A 180 -3.12 -42.21 -18.44
N CYS A 181 -3.58 -41.61 -17.33
CA CYS A 181 -3.82 -40.18 -17.25
C CYS A 181 -2.54 -39.35 -17.07
N LEU A 182 -1.45 -39.97 -16.61
CA LEU A 182 -0.20 -39.28 -16.28
C LEU A 182 0.40 -38.53 -17.48
N ASN A 183 0.18 -39.01 -18.70
CA ASN A 183 0.67 -38.37 -19.94
C ASN A 183 -0.06 -37.06 -20.31
N ARG A 184 -1.14 -36.71 -19.60
CA ARG A 184 -1.91 -35.46 -19.79
C ARG A 184 -1.71 -34.45 -18.67
N ILE A 185 -1.01 -34.82 -17.60
CA ILE A 185 -0.69 -33.90 -16.53
C ILE A 185 0.25 -32.82 -17.07
N GLU A 186 -0.19 -31.58 -16.95
CA GLU A 186 0.51 -30.36 -17.35
C GLU A 186 1.24 -29.74 -16.15
N ASN A 187 0.71 -29.91 -14.94
CA ASN A 187 1.30 -29.36 -13.71
C ASN A 187 1.44 -30.46 -12.65
N LEU A 188 2.67 -30.73 -12.22
CA LEU A 188 2.98 -31.73 -11.20
C LEU A 188 3.79 -31.11 -10.07
N ILE A 189 3.25 -31.15 -8.86
CA ILE A 189 3.90 -30.63 -7.66
C ILE A 189 4.22 -31.79 -6.72
N LEU A 190 5.51 -31.99 -6.44
CA LEU A 190 6.03 -33.07 -5.62
C LEU A 190 6.87 -32.57 -4.44
N SER A 191 6.92 -31.26 -4.22
CA SER A 191 7.77 -30.62 -3.22
C SER A 191 7.52 -31.13 -1.80
N PHE A 192 8.53 -31.03 -0.94
CA PHE A 192 8.46 -31.48 0.46
C PHE A 192 8.09 -32.97 0.62
N ASN A 193 8.61 -33.81 -0.27
CA ASN A 193 8.57 -35.27 -0.13
C ASN A 193 10.00 -35.81 -0.01
N PRO A 194 10.24 -36.92 0.72
CA PRO A 194 11.55 -37.56 0.80
C PRO A 194 11.94 -38.32 -0.48
N LEU A 195 11.59 -37.80 -1.66
CA LEU A 195 11.83 -38.43 -2.96
C LEU A 195 13.33 -38.61 -3.19
N LYS A 196 13.77 -39.83 -3.49
CA LYS A 196 15.17 -40.16 -3.79
C LYS A 196 15.45 -40.24 -5.29
N THR A 197 14.44 -40.61 -6.07
CA THR A 197 14.52 -40.73 -7.53
C THR A 197 13.15 -40.57 -8.19
N ILE A 198 13.14 -40.06 -9.42
CA ILE A 198 11.95 -39.93 -10.27
C ILE A 198 12.16 -40.46 -11.70
N ILE A 199 13.38 -40.91 -12.03
CA ILE A 199 13.82 -41.17 -13.41
C ILE A 199 12.97 -42.26 -14.08
N ASN A 200 12.57 -43.29 -13.33
CA ASN A 200 11.92 -44.48 -13.88
C ASN A 200 10.52 -44.21 -14.47
N LYS A 201 9.86 -43.11 -14.08
CA LYS A 201 8.49 -42.80 -14.52
C LYS A 201 8.30 -41.41 -15.10
N ILE A 202 9.32 -40.56 -15.09
CA ILE A 202 9.16 -39.19 -15.55
C ILE A 202 8.74 -39.10 -17.03
N ASN A 203 9.17 -40.07 -17.85
CA ASN A 203 8.78 -40.19 -19.26
C ASN A 203 7.28 -40.47 -19.48
N GLN A 204 6.53 -40.82 -18.44
CA GLN A 204 5.06 -40.97 -18.51
C GLN A 204 4.36 -39.61 -18.53
N PHE A 205 5.02 -38.51 -18.14
CA PHE A 205 4.44 -37.17 -18.03
C PHE A 205 4.74 -36.30 -19.26
N GLN A 206 4.43 -36.80 -20.46
CA GLN A 206 4.84 -36.16 -21.72
C GLN A 206 4.23 -34.77 -21.98
N SER A 207 3.10 -34.45 -21.33
CA SER A 207 2.44 -33.14 -21.44
C SER A 207 2.88 -32.13 -20.38
N LEU A 208 3.86 -32.47 -19.54
CA LEU A 208 4.22 -31.65 -18.39
C LEU A 208 4.84 -30.32 -18.82
N ILE A 209 4.29 -29.23 -18.28
CA ILE A 209 4.69 -27.84 -18.49
C ILE A 209 5.36 -27.29 -17.23
N PHE A 210 4.84 -27.66 -16.05
CA PHE A 210 5.34 -27.24 -14.75
C PHE A 210 5.68 -28.45 -13.88
N LEU A 211 6.90 -28.45 -13.33
CA LEU A 211 7.37 -29.45 -12.37
C LEU A 211 8.04 -28.80 -11.17
N ASP A 212 7.56 -29.12 -9.97
CA ASP A 212 8.17 -28.70 -8.71
C ASP A 212 8.68 -29.90 -7.91
N LEU A 213 9.99 -29.94 -7.69
CA LEU A 213 10.74 -30.93 -6.89
C LEU A 213 11.40 -30.30 -5.65
N SER A 214 10.98 -29.10 -5.26
CA SER A 214 11.61 -28.36 -4.18
C SER A 214 11.56 -29.12 -2.85
N SER A 215 12.62 -28.99 -2.03
CA SER A 215 12.73 -29.66 -0.72
C SER A 215 12.53 -31.17 -0.79
N THR A 216 13.11 -31.82 -1.81
CA THR A 216 13.18 -33.28 -1.93
C THR A 216 14.59 -33.81 -1.65
N LEU A 217 14.76 -35.13 -1.58
CA LEU A 217 16.06 -35.80 -1.36
C LEU A 217 16.64 -36.37 -2.66
N ILE A 218 16.25 -35.80 -3.81
CA ILE A 218 16.69 -36.33 -5.10
C ILE A 218 18.18 -36.05 -5.28
N LYS A 219 18.89 -37.05 -5.77
CA LYS A 219 20.34 -36.95 -6.08
C LYS A 219 20.63 -36.98 -7.56
N GLN A 220 19.71 -37.51 -8.35
CA GLN A 220 19.85 -37.71 -9.79
C GLN A 220 18.70 -37.04 -10.50
N LEU A 221 19.04 -36.31 -11.56
CA LEU A 221 18.09 -35.71 -12.48
C LEU A 221 17.99 -36.54 -13.76
N PHE A 222 17.00 -36.19 -14.57
CA PHE A 222 16.65 -36.86 -15.82
C PHE A 222 16.92 -35.89 -16.98
N SER A 223 17.11 -36.36 -18.22
CA SER A 223 17.27 -35.42 -19.35
C SER A 223 15.96 -34.69 -19.65
N ILE A 224 16.01 -33.37 -19.86
CA ILE A 224 14.84 -32.55 -20.22
C ILE A 224 14.14 -33.04 -21.50
N THR A 225 14.84 -33.76 -22.37
CA THR A 225 14.26 -34.40 -23.56
C THR A 225 13.12 -35.38 -23.24
N LEU A 226 13.07 -35.89 -22.00
CA LEU A 226 11.97 -36.75 -21.53
C LEU A 226 10.69 -35.96 -21.24
N LEU A 227 10.78 -34.65 -21.10
CA LEU A 227 9.67 -33.71 -20.87
C LEU A 227 9.70 -32.58 -21.90
N PRO A 228 9.33 -32.86 -23.17
CA PRO A 228 9.55 -31.93 -24.29
C PRO A 228 8.75 -30.62 -24.17
N ARG A 229 7.73 -30.57 -23.30
CA ARG A 229 6.86 -29.40 -23.08
C ARG A 229 7.18 -28.63 -21.80
N LEU A 230 8.22 -29.01 -21.07
CA LEU A 230 8.54 -28.39 -19.79
C LEU A 230 8.96 -26.93 -19.99
N GLU A 231 8.21 -26.02 -19.37
CA GLU A 231 8.47 -24.58 -19.39
C GLU A 231 8.94 -24.08 -18.02
N THR A 232 8.57 -24.74 -16.92
CA THR A 232 8.99 -24.34 -15.57
C THR A 232 9.46 -25.54 -14.76
N PHE A 233 10.67 -25.42 -14.22
CA PHE A 233 11.27 -26.41 -13.33
C PHE A 233 11.74 -25.73 -12.04
N LEU A 234 11.17 -26.14 -10.92
CA LEU A 234 11.55 -25.68 -9.59
C LEU A 234 12.27 -26.81 -8.84
N CYS A 235 13.50 -26.55 -8.39
CA CYS A 235 14.24 -27.44 -7.50
C CYS A 235 14.90 -26.64 -6.37
N CYS A 236 14.07 -25.92 -5.62
CA CYS A 236 14.56 -25.14 -4.50
C CYS A 236 14.94 -26.08 -3.35
N TYR A 237 15.97 -25.78 -2.57
CA TYR A 237 16.43 -26.57 -1.42
C TYR A 237 16.89 -28.00 -1.76
N CYS A 238 17.20 -28.28 -3.04
CA CYS A 238 17.71 -29.57 -3.53
C CYS A 238 19.24 -29.70 -3.34
N GLN A 239 19.73 -29.68 -2.10
CA GLN A 239 21.17 -29.58 -1.81
C GLN A 239 21.99 -30.83 -2.16
N GLU A 240 21.37 -32.00 -2.32
CA GLU A 240 22.08 -33.26 -2.58
C GLU A 240 22.36 -33.54 -4.08
N ILE A 241 21.85 -32.70 -4.99
CA ILE A 241 22.05 -32.85 -6.43
C ILE A 241 23.46 -32.37 -6.79
N LEU A 242 24.25 -33.27 -7.39
CA LEU A 242 25.57 -32.95 -7.93
C LEU A 242 25.47 -32.13 -9.22
N ILE A 243 26.51 -31.37 -9.53
CA ILE A 243 26.53 -30.44 -10.66
C ILE A 243 26.33 -31.16 -12.01
N GLU A 244 26.89 -32.35 -12.16
CA GLU A 244 26.82 -33.18 -13.38
C GLU A 244 25.38 -33.61 -13.70
N GLU A 245 24.51 -33.71 -12.69
CA GLU A 245 23.11 -34.06 -12.89
C GLU A 245 22.31 -32.89 -13.47
N TYR A 246 22.67 -31.64 -13.18
CA TYR A 246 22.10 -30.49 -13.87
C TYR A 246 22.58 -30.41 -15.33
N GLU A 247 23.84 -30.75 -15.62
CA GLU A 247 24.34 -30.85 -17.00
C GLU A 247 23.58 -31.91 -17.79
N LYS A 248 23.36 -33.08 -17.18
CA LYS A 248 22.53 -34.14 -17.74
C LYS A 248 21.08 -33.69 -17.93
N PHE A 249 20.51 -32.95 -16.99
CA PHE A 249 19.16 -32.39 -17.12
C PHE A 249 19.05 -31.46 -18.32
N LEU A 250 19.99 -30.53 -18.45
CA LEU A 250 20.01 -29.55 -19.53
C LEU A 250 20.63 -30.09 -20.84
N SER A 251 21.05 -31.35 -20.88
CA SER A 251 21.56 -31.96 -22.11
C SER A 251 20.51 -31.88 -23.22
N ASN A 252 20.92 -31.41 -24.40
CA ASN A 252 20.07 -31.15 -25.57
C ASN A 252 19.09 -29.97 -25.46
N CYS A 253 19.26 -29.08 -24.48
CA CYS A 253 18.41 -27.88 -24.39
C CYS A 253 18.42 -27.02 -25.67
N SER A 254 19.51 -27.05 -26.44
CA SER A 254 19.64 -26.31 -27.70
C SER A 254 18.65 -26.71 -28.80
N GLN A 255 18.03 -27.90 -28.70
CA GLN A 255 17.06 -28.40 -29.69
C GLN A 255 15.60 -28.13 -29.28
N SER A 256 15.37 -27.74 -28.03
CA SER A 256 14.03 -27.41 -27.54
C SER A 256 13.68 -25.97 -27.92
N TYR A 257 12.54 -25.77 -28.57
CA TYR A 257 11.99 -24.44 -28.84
C TYR A 257 11.33 -23.81 -27.61
N ASN A 258 11.24 -24.53 -26.50
CA ASN A 258 10.58 -24.06 -25.30
C ASN A 258 11.56 -23.30 -24.39
N TYR A 259 11.12 -22.13 -23.96
CA TYR A 259 11.80 -21.28 -23.00
C TYR A 259 11.61 -21.85 -21.58
N LEU A 260 12.70 -22.17 -20.90
CA LEU A 260 12.70 -22.74 -19.56
C LEU A 260 12.85 -21.66 -18.48
N ILE A 261 11.96 -21.67 -17.50
CA ILE A 261 12.03 -20.97 -16.23
C ILE A 261 12.62 -21.94 -15.21
N LEU A 262 13.75 -21.57 -14.62
CA LEU A 262 14.55 -22.43 -13.77
C LEU A 262 14.81 -21.77 -12.42
N ASP A 263 14.27 -22.35 -11.35
CA ASP A 263 14.54 -21.92 -9.97
C ASP A 263 15.37 -22.98 -9.23
N LEU A 264 16.56 -22.57 -8.84
CA LEU A 264 17.57 -23.37 -8.16
C LEU A 264 17.96 -22.73 -6.83
N THR A 265 17.03 -22.05 -6.18
CA THR A 265 17.23 -21.46 -4.85
C THR A 265 17.73 -22.49 -3.84
N GLN A 266 18.77 -22.14 -3.06
CA GLN A 266 19.38 -22.98 -2.03
C GLN A 266 19.82 -24.37 -2.52
N THR A 267 20.44 -24.42 -3.69
CA THR A 267 21.16 -25.61 -4.18
C THR A 267 22.65 -25.52 -3.84
N ASN A 268 23.40 -26.60 -4.05
CA ASN A 268 24.85 -26.60 -3.84
C ASN A 268 25.63 -26.31 -5.15
N ILE A 269 25.17 -25.33 -5.92
CA ILE A 269 25.84 -24.94 -7.16
C ILE A 269 27.08 -24.11 -6.83
N ILE A 270 28.24 -24.62 -7.26
CA ILE A 270 29.58 -24.05 -6.96
C ILE A 270 30.12 -23.13 -8.06
N SER A 271 29.60 -23.22 -9.27
CA SER A 271 30.13 -22.54 -10.45
C SER A 271 29.00 -22.36 -11.43
N LEU A 272 28.92 -21.23 -12.13
CA LEU A 272 27.92 -20.98 -13.17
C LEU A 272 28.41 -21.39 -14.57
N LYS A 273 29.72 -21.67 -14.72
CA LYS A 273 30.34 -22.01 -16.02
C LYS A 273 29.66 -23.17 -16.74
N PHE A 274 29.06 -24.10 -16.01
CA PHE A 274 28.38 -25.26 -16.59
C PHE A 274 27.11 -24.86 -17.36
N PHE A 275 26.44 -23.76 -16.98
CA PHE A 275 25.24 -23.32 -17.69
C PHE A 275 25.56 -22.83 -19.09
N ASN A 276 26.76 -22.33 -19.39
CA ASN A 276 27.10 -21.77 -20.70
C ASN A 276 26.70 -22.63 -21.88
N THR A 277 27.00 -23.92 -21.81
CA THR A 277 26.73 -24.85 -22.91
C THR A 277 25.24 -25.01 -23.17
N TYR A 278 24.40 -24.76 -22.16
CA TYR A 278 22.98 -25.10 -22.16
C TYR A 278 22.03 -23.92 -21.98
N ILE A 279 22.53 -22.74 -21.62
CA ILE A 279 21.73 -21.57 -21.24
C ILE A 279 20.87 -21.01 -22.38
N LYS A 280 21.11 -21.45 -23.61
CA LYS A 280 20.31 -21.06 -24.78
C LYS A 280 18.82 -21.38 -24.63
N CYS A 281 18.41 -22.35 -23.84
CA CYS A 281 16.98 -22.61 -23.62
C CYS A 281 16.40 -21.88 -22.41
N ILE A 282 17.24 -21.30 -21.56
CA ILE A 282 16.82 -20.71 -20.29
C ILE A 282 16.35 -19.28 -20.56
N LYS A 283 15.13 -18.99 -20.12
CA LYS A 283 14.52 -17.67 -20.18
C LYS A 283 14.62 -16.96 -18.84
N ASP A 284 14.30 -17.66 -17.75
CA ASP A 284 14.34 -17.08 -16.41
C ASP A 284 15.19 -17.97 -15.51
N LEU A 285 16.09 -17.37 -14.74
CA LEU A 285 17.05 -18.10 -13.92
C LEU A 285 17.16 -17.50 -12.52
N THR A 286 16.88 -18.33 -11.51
CA THR A 286 16.90 -17.91 -10.10
C THR A 286 17.90 -18.74 -9.28
N PHE A 287 18.84 -18.06 -8.62
CA PHE A 287 19.79 -18.62 -7.66
C PHE A 287 19.79 -17.82 -6.36
N ASN A 288 18.78 -18.01 -5.52
CA ASN A 288 18.82 -17.38 -4.19
C ASN A 288 19.54 -18.28 -3.19
N ASN A 289 20.09 -17.69 -2.13
CA ASN A 289 20.68 -18.39 -0.98
C ASN A 289 21.72 -19.47 -1.36
N GLN A 290 22.58 -19.20 -2.34
CA GLN A 290 23.67 -20.11 -2.70
C GLN A 290 24.87 -19.92 -1.75
N ASN A 291 25.52 -21.01 -1.38
CA ASN A 291 26.64 -20.97 -0.43
C ASN A 291 28.02 -20.88 -1.10
N LEU A 292 28.11 -21.18 -2.40
CA LEU A 292 29.38 -21.55 -3.03
C LEU A 292 29.71 -20.80 -4.33
N ILE A 293 28.86 -19.87 -4.78
CA ILE A 293 29.18 -19.02 -5.93
C ILE A 293 30.04 -17.86 -5.41
N ASP A 294 31.32 -17.90 -5.71
CA ASP A 294 32.27 -16.87 -5.25
C ASP A 294 32.23 -15.62 -6.15
N SER A 295 31.90 -15.75 -7.42
CA SER A 295 31.84 -14.62 -8.36
C SER A 295 31.15 -14.97 -9.67
N ILE A 296 30.76 -13.94 -10.43
CA ILE A 296 30.22 -14.08 -11.78
C ILE A 296 31.15 -13.40 -12.78
N SER A 297 31.62 -14.16 -13.77
CA SER A 297 32.45 -13.70 -14.87
C SER A 297 31.66 -13.60 -16.18
N ILE A 298 32.18 -12.82 -17.11
CA ILE A 298 31.68 -12.70 -18.50
C ILE A 298 31.54 -14.08 -19.15
N GLN A 299 32.38 -15.03 -18.74
CA GLN A 299 32.39 -16.36 -19.29
C GLN A 299 31.24 -17.21 -18.77
N ASP A 300 30.55 -16.87 -17.67
CA ASP A 300 29.47 -17.69 -17.09
C ASP A 300 28.13 -17.60 -17.83
N PHE A 301 27.96 -16.53 -18.63
CA PHE A 301 26.74 -16.24 -19.39
C PHE A 301 27.05 -15.92 -20.86
N LEU A 302 28.08 -16.55 -21.43
CA LEU A 302 28.55 -16.23 -22.80
C LEU A 302 27.51 -16.53 -23.89
N PHE A 303 26.58 -17.45 -23.63
CA PHE A 303 25.58 -17.89 -24.62
C PHE A 303 24.14 -17.65 -24.18
N SER A 304 23.91 -16.78 -23.19
CA SER A 304 22.59 -16.53 -22.58
C SER A 304 21.70 -15.58 -23.39
N ILE A 305 21.70 -15.74 -24.72
CA ILE A 305 20.97 -14.86 -25.67
C ILE A 305 19.45 -14.87 -25.46
N ASN A 306 18.91 -15.90 -24.81
CA ASN A 306 17.47 -16.07 -24.57
C ASN A 306 17.05 -15.70 -23.15
N LEU A 307 18.00 -15.37 -22.27
CA LEU A 307 17.75 -15.03 -20.89
C LEU A 307 17.04 -13.67 -20.83
N GLN A 308 15.87 -13.63 -20.19
CA GLN A 308 15.05 -12.45 -19.95
C GLN A 308 15.15 -11.99 -18.50
N ASN A 309 15.27 -12.92 -17.55
CA ASN A 309 15.34 -12.58 -16.13
C ASN A 309 16.45 -13.37 -15.44
N ILE A 310 17.25 -12.68 -14.63
CA ILE A 310 18.25 -13.29 -13.75
C ILE A 310 18.08 -12.75 -12.34
N GLN A 311 17.96 -13.65 -11.37
CA GLN A 311 17.84 -13.32 -9.95
C GLN A 311 18.85 -14.12 -9.15
N MET A 312 19.68 -13.43 -8.37
CA MET A 312 20.65 -14.02 -7.46
C MET A 312 20.70 -13.21 -6.17
N GLN A 313 20.01 -13.67 -5.13
CA GLN A 313 19.95 -12.98 -3.84
C GLN A 313 20.60 -13.78 -2.72
N ASN A 314 21.03 -13.10 -1.66
CA ASN A 314 21.59 -13.73 -0.45
C ASN A 314 22.76 -14.69 -0.72
N ILE A 315 23.60 -14.39 -1.71
CA ILE A 315 24.83 -15.15 -1.99
C ILE A 315 25.99 -14.47 -1.29
N ASN A 316 26.32 -14.96 -0.10
CA ASN A 316 27.29 -14.33 0.78
C ASN A 316 28.70 -14.25 0.21
N LYS A 317 29.07 -15.03 -0.81
CA LYS A 317 30.44 -15.05 -1.32
C LYS A 317 30.68 -14.19 -2.54
N ILE A 318 29.63 -13.73 -3.22
CA ILE A 318 29.77 -12.92 -4.43
C ILE A 318 30.29 -11.54 -4.04
N ASP A 319 31.49 -11.21 -4.50
CA ASP A 319 32.11 -9.90 -4.35
C ASP A 319 32.18 -9.10 -5.65
N TYR A 320 32.22 -9.78 -6.81
CA TYR A 320 32.15 -9.15 -8.12
C TYR A 320 31.22 -9.87 -9.10
N ILE A 321 30.57 -9.08 -9.96
CA ILE A 321 29.74 -9.55 -11.07
C ILE A 321 30.15 -8.85 -12.36
N ASN A 322 30.56 -9.64 -13.36
CA ASN A 322 30.75 -9.19 -14.73
C ASN A 322 29.77 -9.96 -15.63
N LEU A 323 28.71 -9.30 -16.09
CA LEU A 323 27.61 -9.95 -16.81
C LEU A 323 27.51 -9.48 -18.27
N ASN A 324 27.35 -10.42 -19.19
CA ASN A 324 26.97 -10.11 -20.57
C ASN A 324 25.48 -9.83 -20.66
N VAL A 325 25.11 -8.67 -21.19
CA VAL A 325 23.73 -8.22 -21.33
C VAL A 325 23.36 -8.26 -22.83
N TYR A 326 22.46 -9.16 -23.18
CA TYR A 326 21.89 -9.29 -24.52
C TYR A 326 20.56 -8.53 -24.63
N ASP A 327 20.07 -8.36 -25.85
CA ASP A 327 18.83 -7.63 -26.19
C ASP A 327 17.57 -8.16 -25.50
N ARG A 328 17.53 -9.46 -25.16
CA ARG A 328 16.38 -10.08 -24.50
C ARG A 328 16.37 -9.95 -22.98
N LEU A 329 17.50 -9.61 -22.35
CA LEU A 329 17.58 -9.48 -20.90
C LEU A 329 16.77 -8.26 -20.47
N LYS A 330 15.80 -8.44 -19.58
CA LYS A 330 14.87 -7.41 -19.11
C LYS A 330 15.04 -7.10 -17.63
N SER A 331 15.25 -8.12 -16.80
CA SER A 331 15.37 -7.95 -15.35
C SER A 331 16.65 -8.58 -14.81
N ILE A 332 17.37 -7.81 -14.01
CA ILE A 332 18.53 -8.24 -13.23
C ILE A 332 18.25 -7.93 -11.76
N ASP A 333 18.35 -8.95 -10.90
CA ASP A 333 18.21 -8.80 -9.46
C ASP A 333 19.38 -9.45 -8.73
N PHE A 334 20.25 -8.61 -8.18
CA PHE A 334 21.40 -8.97 -7.35
C PHE A 334 21.26 -8.41 -5.92
N SER A 335 20.02 -8.22 -5.45
CA SER A 335 19.78 -7.69 -4.12
C SER A 335 20.21 -8.63 -3.00
N TYR A 336 20.45 -8.07 -1.82
CA TYR A 336 20.83 -8.81 -0.60
C TYR A 336 22.15 -9.60 -0.70
N ASN A 337 23.02 -9.28 -1.65
CA ASN A 337 24.38 -9.79 -1.69
C ASN A 337 25.31 -8.86 -0.91
N MET A 338 25.35 -9.03 0.41
CA MET A 338 26.03 -8.12 1.35
C MET A 338 27.55 -7.98 1.14
N ASN A 339 28.17 -8.85 0.34
CA ASN A 339 29.59 -8.77 0.01
C ASN A 339 29.84 -8.30 -1.42
N LEU A 340 28.80 -8.08 -2.23
CA LEU A 340 28.92 -7.61 -3.60
C LEU A 340 29.44 -6.18 -3.59
N LYS A 341 30.59 -5.96 -4.22
CA LYS A 341 31.29 -4.67 -4.29
C LYS A 341 31.34 -4.11 -5.70
N TYR A 342 31.43 -4.96 -6.72
CA TYR A 342 31.65 -4.54 -8.09
C TYR A 342 30.60 -5.14 -9.03
N VAL A 343 29.94 -4.31 -9.82
CA VAL A 343 29.03 -4.76 -10.89
C VAL A 343 29.45 -4.13 -12.22
N SER A 344 29.76 -4.97 -13.21
CA SER A 344 30.07 -4.56 -14.58
C SER A 344 29.10 -5.22 -15.56
N LEU A 345 28.39 -4.41 -16.33
CA LEU A 345 27.49 -4.87 -17.38
C LEU A 345 28.15 -4.69 -18.75
N HIS A 346 28.37 -5.79 -19.47
CA HIS A 346 28.95 -5.79 -20.81
C HIS A 346 27.84 -5.92 -21.84
N LEU A 347 27.51 -4.82 -22.52
CA LEU A 347 26.45 -4.82 -23.52
C LEU A 347 26.92 -5.59 -24.76
N MET A 348 26.07 -6.48 -25.24
CA MET A 348 26.35 -7.35 -26.40
C MET A 348 25.45 -7.05 -27.61
N SER A 349 24.56 -6.05 -27.49
CA SER A 349 23.64 -5.66 -28.56
C SER A 349 23.33 -4.16 -28.53
N ASP A 350 23.17 -3.58 -29.72
CA ASP A 350 22.76 -2.18 -29.93
C ASP A 350 21.31 -1.89 -29.52
N TYR A 351 20.52 -2.94 -29.26
CA TYR A 351 19.11 -2.86 -28.88
C TYR A 351 18.87 -3.24 -27.42
N THR A 352 19.93 -3.26 -26.62
CA THR A 352 19.80 -3.62 -25.21
C THR A 352 18.96 -2.59 -24.47
N TYR A 353 17.90 -3.09 -23.82
CA TYR A 353 16.98 -2.31 -22.99
C TYR A 353 16.63 -3.13 -21.76
N LEU A 354 16.95 -2.62 -20.58
CA LEU A 354 16.58 -3.24 -19.32
C LEU A 354 15.30 -2.59 -18.79
N GLN A 355 14.41 -3.40 -18.25
CA GLN A 355 13.25 -2.91 -17.50
C GLN A 355 13.62 -2.70 -16.04
N ARG A 356 14.43 -3.60 -15.46
CA ARG A 356 14.72 -3.60 -14.03
C ARG A 356 16.16 -3.98 -13.73
N LEU A 357 16.80 -3.19 -12.87
CA LEU A 357 18.08 -3.47 -12.26
C LEU A 357 17.96 -3.27 -10.75
N ILE A 358 18.07 -4.35 -9.98
CA ILE A 358 18.06 -4.31 -8.51
C ILE A 358 19.43 -4.74 -8.01
N VAL A 359 20.07 -3.88 -7.24
CA VAL A 359 21.35 -4.11 -6.57
C VAL A 359 21.29 -3.56 -5.14
N SER A 360 20.10 -3.60 -4.53
CA SER A 360 19.85 -3.09 -3.18
C SER A 360 20.31 -4.05 -2.10
N HIS A 361 20.57 -3.54 -0.89
CA HIS A 361 21.10 -4.32 0.23
C HIS A 361 22.44 -5.01 -0.13
N THR A 362 23.35 -4.27 -0.73
CA THR A 362 24.70 -4.75 -1.08
C THR A 362 25.78 -3.88 -0.44
N THR A 363 27.03 -4.06 -0.85
CA THR A 363 28.14 -3.16 -0.51
C THR A 363 28.77 -2.61 -1.78
N VAL A 364 27.97 -2.37 -2.81
CA VAL A 364 28.49 -1.95 -4.12
C VAL A 364 29.23 -0.63 -3.98
N GLU A 365 30.49 -0.66 -4.33
CA GLU A 365 31.41 0.48 -4.35
C GLU A 365 31.50 1.05 -5.77
N ASP A 366 31.43 0.20 -6.79
CA ASP A 366 31.55 0.59 -8.19
C ASP A 366 30.55 -0.15 -9.09
N PHE A 367 29.98 0.60 -10.04
CA PHE A 367 29.09 0.11 -11.08
C PHE A 367 29.57 0.66 -12.43
N SER A 368 29.78 -0.23 -13.40
CA SER A 368 30.25 0.14 -14.73
C SER A 368 29.42 -0.52 -15.83
N VAL A 369 29.35 0.16 -16.98
CA VAL A 369 28.76 -0.37 -18.21
C VAL A 369 29.81 -0.31 -19.31
N ASN A 370 30.08 -1.45 -19.92
CA ASN A 370 31.01 -1.58 -21.03
C ASN A 370 30.25 -1.62 -22.35
N PHE A 371 30.53 -0.62 -23.19
CA PHE A 371 29.89 -0.42 -24.50
C PHE A 371 30.76 -0.90 -25.68
N ASN A 372 31.92 -1.54 -25.46
CA ASN A 372 32.89 -1.85 -26.52
C ASN A 372 32.34 -2.68 -27.68
N ASN A 373 31.26 -3.43 -27.45
CA ASN A 373 30.62 -4.28 -28.46
C ASN A 373 29.32 -3.67 -29.02
N THR A 374 29.07 -2.39 -28.76
CA THR A 374 27.84 -1.70 -29.17
C THR A 374 28.14 -0.28 -29.67
N ILE A 375 27.24 0.29 -30.48
CA ILE A 375 27.25 1.71 -30.83
C ILE A 375 26.60 2.59 -29.74
N GLN A 376 25.96 1.98 -28.74
CA GLN A 376 25.33 2.69 -27.64
C GLN A 376 26.37 3.45 -26.82
N THR A 377 25.99 4.61 -26.29
CA THR A 377 26.82 5.41 -25.36
C THR A 377 26.19 5.51 -23.97
N PHE A 378 24.98 4.97 -23.81
CA PHE A 378 24.22 4.91 -22.58
C PHE A 378 23.30 3.68 -22.62
N LEU A 379 22.94 3.17 -21.45
CA LEU A 379 21.98 2.09 -21.26
C LEU A 379 20.69 2.65 -20.67
N HIS A 380 19.54 2.32 -21.25
CA HIS A 380 18.24 2.65 -20.66
C HIS A 380 17.76 1.53 -19.72
N ILE A 381 17.31 1.93 -18.52
CA ILE A 381 16.77 1.04 -17.49
C ILE A 381 15.52 1.68 -16.87
N ASP A 382 14.32 1.10 -17.02
CA ASP A 382 13.12 1.75 -16.44
C ASP A 382 13.25 1.95 -14.93
N ILE A 383 13.62 0.88 -14.20
CA ILE A 383 13.69 0.87 -12.74
C ILE A 383 15.09 0.47 -12.29
N ILE A 384 15.75 1.36 -11.56
CA ILE A 384 17.02 1.11 -10.88
C ILE A 384 16.78 1.21 -9.37
N ASP A 385 17.02 0.12 -8.65
CA ASP A 385 17.03 0.10 -7.18
C ASP A 385 18.42 -0.30 -6.68
N MET A 386 19.12 0.66 -6.09
CA MET A 386 20.40 0.49 -5.42
C MET A 386 20.33 1.01 -3.97
N SER A 387 19.15 0.90 -3.35
CA SER A 387 18.95 1.29 -1.94
C SER A 387 19.76 0.40 -0.99
N HIS A 388 20.10 0.90 0.20
CA HIS A 388 20.83 0.12 1.22
C HIS A 388 22.19 -0.47 0.78
N SER A 389 22.91 0.18 -0.15
CA SER A 389 24.12 -0.37 -0.77
C SER A 389 25.45 0.30 -0.37
N ARG A 390 25.41 1.24 0.59
CA ARG A 390 26.55 2.05 1.07
C ARG A 390 27.24 2.91 0.00
N LEU A 391 26.54 3.24 -1.09
CA LEU A 391 27.08 4.09 -2.15
C LEU A 391 27.53 5.45 -1.60
N GLU A 392 28.73 5.89 -1.97
CA GLU A 392 29.27 7.20 -1.61
C GLU A 392 29.19 8.21 -2.76
N THR A 393 29.16 7.74 -4.02
CA THR A 393 29.07 8.58 -5.22
C THR A 393 28.08 7.99 -6.24
N LEU A 394 27.64 8.82 -7.19
CA LEU A 394 26.73 8.43 -8.28
C LEU A 394 27.38 8.58 -9.67
N HIS A 395 28.70 8.44 -9.77
CA HIS A 395 29.44 8.64 -11.03
C HIS A 395 28.97 7.73 -12.18
N PHE A 396 28.39 6.58 -11.86
CA PHE A 396 27.87 5.63 -12.84
C PHE A 396 26.64 6.12 -13.60
N LEU A 397 25.88 7.08 -13.06
CA LEU A 397 24.68 7.60 -13.70
C LEU A 397 24.96 8.25 -15.06
N LYS A 398 26.20 8.66 -15.34
CA LYS A 398 26.60 9.20 -16.66
C LYS A 398 26.44 8.20 -17.81
N TYR A 399 26.33 6.90 -17.49
CA TYR A 399 26.14 5.82 -18.46
C TYR A 399 24.69 5.36 -18.56
N LEU A 400 23.78 5.89 -17.73
CA LEU A 400 22.43 5.35 -17.58
C LEU A 400 21.36 6.41 -17.90
N THR A 401 20.23 5.94 -18.40
CA THR A 401 18.96 6.69 -18.44
C THR A 401 17.88 5.85 -17.77
N PHE A 402 16.96 6.46 -17.05
CA PHE A 402 15.99 5.72 -16.23
C PHE A 402 14.68 6.46 -16.02
N TYR A 403 13.66 5.74 -15.56
CA TYR A 403 12.35 6.28 -15.18
C TYR A 403 12.18 6.38 -13.65
N VAL A 404 12.69 5.40 -12.92
CA VAL A 404 12.75 5.35 -11.45
C VAL A 404 14.19 5.06 -11.01
N LEU A 405 14.71 5.89 -10.12
CA LEU A 405 15.97 5.66 -9.44
C LEU A 405 15.76 5.70 -7.92
N ASP A 406 16.00 4.57 -7.27
CA ASP A 406 16.08 4.48 -5.82
C ASP A 406 17.53 4.25 -5.37
N VAL A 407 18.08 5.24 -4.67
CA VAL A 407 19.41 5.19 -4.03
C VAL A 407 19.29 5.61 -2.56
N SER A 408 18.14 5.34 -1.94
CA SER A 408 17.91 5.60 -0.52
C SER A 408 18.78 4.74 0.40
N TYR A 409 18.94 5.16 1.66
CA TYR A 409 19.71 4.41 2.67
C TYR A 409 21.17 4.11 2.27
N ASN A 410 21.81 5.05 1.57
CA ASN A 410 23.22 4.98 1.19
C ASN A 410 24.08 5.95 2.04
N ARG A 411 25.31 6.25 1.59
CA ARG A 411 26.27 7.13 2.28
C ARG A 411 26.62 8.35 1.43
N LEU A 412 25.69 8.79 0.59
CA LEU A 412 25.91 9.93 -0.31
C LEU A 412 26.07 11.20 0.54
N LYS A 413 27.19 11.92 0.37
CA LYS A 413 27.51 13.13 1.17
C LYS A 413 27.27 14.44 0.43
N ILE A 414 27.68 14.49 -0.83
CA ILE A 414 27.56 15.67 -1.69
C ILE A 414 27.11 15.19 -3.05
N ILE A 415 26.05 15.82 -3.55
CA ILE A 415 25.50 15.56 -4.87
C ILE A 415 25.52 16.89 -5.63
N ASP A 416 26.55 17.08 -6.45
CA ASP A 416 26.57 18.11 -7.48
C ASP A 416 26.50 17.41 -8.83
N ILE A 417 25.28 17.27 -9.35
CA ILE A 417 25.05 16.56 -10.60
C ILE A 417 24.59 17.52 -11.68
N ASN A 418 25.50 18.37 -12.12
CA ASN A 418 25.33 19.11 -13.38
C ASN A 418 25.45 18.19 -14.63
N GLN A 419 25.70 16.88 -14.45
CA GLN A 419 26.04 15.94 -15.52
C GLN A 419 25.04 14.79 -15.74
N ILE A 420 23.91 14.72 -15.03
CA ILE A 420 22.82 13.85 -15.49
C ILE A 420 22.22 14.53 -16.71
N TYR A 421 22.79 14.25 -17.87
CA TYR A 421 22.18 14.58 -19.14
C TYR A 421 20.99 13.64 -19.29
N PHE A 422 19.79 14.17 -19.04
CA PHE A 422 18.54 13.54 -19.41
C PHE A 422 18.46 13.54 -20.92
N ARG A 423 19.05 12.51 -21.52
CA ARG A 423 18.98 12.29 -22.95
C ARG A 423 17.61 11.73 -23.24
N HIS A 424 16.85 12.43 -24.09
CA HIS A 424 15.68 11.83 -24.72
C HIS A 424 16.17 10.54 -25.40
N GLY A 425 15.73 9.40 -24.89
CA GLY A 425 15.91 8.15 -25.58
C GLY A 425 15.19 8.18 -26.93
N ILE A 426 15.49 7.22 -27.80
CA ILE A 426 14.75 7.00 -29.05
C ILE A 426 13.26 6.73 -28.78
N TYR A 427 12.92 6.32 -27.56
CA TYR A 427 11.56 6.24 -27.06
C TYR A 427 11.20 7.60 -26.46
N GLU A 428 10.11 8.20 -26.95
CA GLU A 428 9.44 9.40 -26.41
C GLU A 428 8.91 9.13 -24.99
N LEU A 429 9.79 8.75 -24.06
CA LEU A 429 9.47 8.54 -22.65
C LEU A 429 9.35 9.92 -22.02
N THR A 430 8.14 10.45 -22.11
CA THR A 430 7.72 11.65 -21.40
C THR A 430 7.90 11.40 -19.90
N SER A 431 8.88 12.07 -19.29
CA SER A 431 9.12 12.27 -17.85
C SER A 431 9.52 11.08 -16.98
N MET A 432 10.65 11.22 -16.26
CA MET A 432 10.96 10.41 -15.07
C MET A 432 9.90 10.59 -14.00
N ASN A 433 9.65 9.52 -13.24
CA ASN A 433 8.63 9.57 -12.20
C ASN A 433 9.22 9.74 -10.80
N LEU A 434 10.32 9.05 -10.48
CA LEU A 434 10.83 9.02 -9.10
C LEU A 434 12.35 9.09 -9.02
N LEU A 435 12.83 10.02 -8.20
CA LEU A 435 14.19 10.08 -7.70
C LEU A 435 14.16 9.99 -6.16
N ASN A 436 14.51 8.82 -5.62
CA ASN A 436 14.57 8.60 -4.18
C ASN A 436 16.01 8.64 -3.69
N LEU A 437 16.34 9.70 -2.96
CA LEU A 437 17.64 9.99 -2.34
C LEU A 437 17.52 10.03 -0.80
N SER A 438 16.42 9.53 -0.23
CA SER A 438 16.16 9.60 1.20
C SER A 438 17.18 8.82 2.05
N SER A 439 17.27 9.15 3.33
CA SER A 439 18.08 8.40 4.32
C SER A 439 19.56 8.29 3.97
N ASN A 440 20.14 9.35 3.40
CA ASN A 440 21.56 9.43 3.05
C ASN A 440 22.32 10.35 4.04
N GLU A 441 23.58 10.69 3.75
CA GLU A 441 24.40 11.59 4.56
C GLU A 441 24.56 12.98 3.92
N MET A 442 23.62 13.38 3.05
CA MET A 442 23.82 14.57 2.22
C MET A 442 23.77 15.84 3.04
N GLU A 443 24.78 16.71 2.90
CA GLU A 443 24.77 18.05 3.49
C GLU A 443 24.38 19.14 2.47
N PHE A 444 24.65 18.90 1.19
CA PHE A 444 24.37 19.81 0.10
C PHE A 444 23.91 19.03 -1.13
N ILE A 445 22.90 19.57 -1.80
CA ILE A 445 22.45 19.07 -3.09
C ILE A 445 22.26 20.22 -4.08
N LYS A 446 22.84 20.06 -5.26
CA LYS A 446 22.66 20.94 -6.41
C LYS A 446 22.31 20.12 -7.64
N ILE A 447 21.09 20.28 -8.12
CA ILE A 447 20.64 19.64 -9.36
C ILE A 447 19.93 20.67 -10.22
N ASN A 448 20.38 20.76 -11.47
CA ASN A 448 19.75 21.58 -12.50
C ASN A 448 19.25 20.68 -13.63
N TRP A 449 17.94 20.45 -13.66
CA TRP A 449 17.23 19.81 -14.74
C TRP A 449 16.92 20.85 -15.82
N ASN A 450 17.59 20.75 -16.97
CA ASN A 450 17.39 21.71 -18.07
C ASN A 450 15.89 21.92 -18.40
N ASN A 451 15.17 20.84 -18.76
CA ASN A 451 13.76 20.89 -19.19
C ASN A 451 12.87 19.79 -18.60
N GLU A 452 13.44 18.67 -18.13
CA GLU A 452 12.69 17.53 -17.62
C GLU A 452 13.27 17.10 -16.27
N SER A 453 12.44 17.16 -15.23
CA SER A 453 12.75 16.73 -13.87
C SER A 453 11.85 15.57 -13.43
N PRO A 454 12.25 14.75 -12.45
CA PRO A 454 11.40 13.71 -11.88
C PRO A 454 10.10 14.29 -11.32
N HIS A 455 8.98 13.60 -11.52
CA HIS A 455 7.70 13.97 -10.91
C HIS A 455 7.77 14.02 -9.38
N THR A 456 8.47 13.05 -8.79
CA THR A 456 8.67 12.93 -7.35
C THR A 456 10.16 12.92 -7.02
N ILE A 457 10.54 13.77 -6.08
CA ILE A 457 11.88 13.82 -5.51
C ILE A 457 11.76 13.61 -4.00
N ASP A 458 12.43 12.57 -3.51
CA ASP A 458 12.52 12.30 -2.08
C ASP A 458 13.93 12.56 -1.55
N LEU A 459 14.06 13.58 -0.71
CA LEU A 459 15.28 14.00 -0.03
C LEU A 459 15.16 13.89 1.51
N SER A 460 14.16 13.15 1.99
CA SER A 460 13.88 13.00 3.41
C SER A 460 15.03 12.32 4.17
N GLN A 461 15.08 12.51 5.49
CA GLN A 461 16.02 11.83 6.40
C GLN A 461 17.50 12.00 6.02
N ASN A 462 17.87 13.17 5.49
CA ASN A 462 19.25 13.54 5.18
C ASN A 462 19.81 14.51 6.23
N LYS A 463 21.02 15.06 5.97
CA LYS A 463 21.67 16.07 6.82
C LYS A 463 21.74 17.43 6.12
N LEU A 464 20.76 17.72 5.23
CA LEU A 464 20.84 18.85 4.31
C LEU A 464 20.97 20.17 5.08
N LYS A 465 21.95 20.98 4.70
CA LYS A 465 22.16 22.36 5.14
C LYS A 465 21.73 23.33 4.04
N SER A 466 21.92 22.94 2.79
CA SER A 466 21.49 23.71 1.63
C SER A 466 21.01 22.86 0.45
N ILE A 467 20.07 23.42 -0.31
CA ILE A 467 19.40 22.81 -1.46
C ILE A 467 19.31 23.81 -2.61
N GLU A 468 19.73 23.37 -3.79
CA GLU A 468 19.58 24.08 -5.06
C GLU A 468 18.96 23.14 -6.11
N LEU A 469 17.67 23.31 -6.39
CA LEU A 469 16.91 22.46 -7.33
C LEU A 469 16.25 23.31 -8.41
N HIS A 470 16.48 23.00 -9.68
CA HIS A 470 15.85 23.70 -10.82
C HIS A 470 15.27 22.68 -11.79
N GLY A 471 13.98 22.73 -12.13
CA GLY A 471 13.35 21.78 -13.05
C GLY A 471 11.88 22.09 -13.34
N GLN A 472 11.34 21.59 -14.44
CA GLN A 472 10.03 22.02 -14.95
C GLN A 472 8.85 21.09 -14.61
N SER A 473 9.09 19.81 -14.29
CA SER A 473 8.04 18.77 -14.22
C SER A 473 7.87 18.12 -12.86
N THR A 474 8.48 18.65 -11.80
CA THR A 474 8.36 18.08 -10.45
C THR A 474 7.07 18.52 -9.78
N TYR A 475 6.27 17.54 -9.34
CA TYR A 475 5.01 17.76 -8.62
C TYR A 475 5.13 17.52 -7.12
N THR A 476 6.05 16.65 -6.70
CA THR A 476 6.20 16.22 -5.30
C THR A 476 7.65 16.36 -4.84
N LEU A 477 7.85 17.05 -3.71
CA LEU A 477 9.14 17.20 -3.05
C LEU A 477 9.02 16.85 -1.57
N LEU A 478 9.76 15.83 -1.13
CA LEU A 478 9.82 15.37 0.25
C LEU A 478 11.16 15.80 0.87
N LEU A 479 11.11 16.62 1.93
CA LEU A 479 12.29 17.13 2.63
C LEU A 479 12.25 16.83 4.14
N ASN A 480 11.30 16.01 4.59
CA ASN A 480 11.11 15.76 6.01
C ASN A 480 12.35 15.20 6.71
N GLU A 481 12.50 15.51 7.99
CA GLU A 481 13.59 15.03 8.85
C GLU A 481 15.00 15.51 8.46
N ASN A 482 15.10 16.65 7.75
CA ASN A 482 16.36 17.36 7.52
C ASN A 482 16.59 18.44 8.58
N LEU A 483 16.99 18.04 9.79
CA LEU A 483 17.08 18.93 10.97
C LEU A 483 18.06 20.11 10.82
N ASN A 484 18.99 20.08 9.86
CA ASN A 484 19.96 21.14 9.61
C ASN A 484 19.53 22.12 8.51
N LEU A 485 18.39 21.88 7.86
CA LEU A 485 17.98 22.63 6.68
C LEU A 485 17.27 23.92 7.11
N SER A 486 17.89 25.07 6.81
CA SER A 486 17.24 26.36 7.04
C SER A 486 16.58 26.89 5.77
N LEU A 487 15.40 27.50 5.92
CA LEU A 487 14.70 28.20 4.84
C LEU A 487 15.24 29.63 4.73
N THR A 488 16.41 29.81 4.13
CA THR A 488 16.96 31.15 3.80
C THR A 488 17.30 31.21 2.31
N PRO A 489 17.35 32.39 1.67
CA PRO A 489 17.68 32.49 0.24
C PRO A 489 19.02 31.86 -0.15
N ILE A 490 19.96 31.80 0.80
CA ILE A 490 21.31 31.25 0.57
C ILE A 490 21.27 29.73 0.61
N THR A 491 20.46 29.16 1.50
CA THR A 491 20.41 27.71 1.75
C THR A 491 19.27 27.02 1.02
N PHE A 492 18.27 27.74 0.53
CA PHE A 492 17.07 27.18 -0.05
C PHE A 492 16.74 27.88 -1.37
N ASN A 493 17.22 27.31 -2.47
CA ASN A 493 17.01 27.83 -3.81
C ASN A 493 16.28 26.77 -4.65
N ILE A 494 14.97 26.90 -4.80
CA ILE A 494 14.14 25.94 -5.54
C ILE A 494 13.35 26.66 -6.62
N ASP A 495 13.55 26.26 -7.87
CA ASP A 495 12.77 26.66 -9.04
C ASP A 495 12.06 25.43 -9.62
N LEU A 496 10.89 25.11 -9.05
CA LEU A 496 10.03 24.00 -9.44
C LEU A 496 8.60 24.53 -9.65
N PRO A 497 8.28 25.13 -10.82
CA PRO A 497 7.05 25.88 -11.02
C PRO A 497 5.79 25.01 -10.97
N LEU A 498 5.90 23.69 -11.21
CA LEU A 498 4.77 22.75 -11.14
C LEU A 498 4.63 22.04 -9.78
N LEU A 499 5.40 22.43 -8.76
CA LEU A 499 5.37 21.75 -7.46
C LEU A 499 4.00 21.91 -6.78
N GLN A 500 3.36 20.77 -6.48
CA GLN A 500 2.04 20.69 -5.85
C GLN A 500 2.10 20.17 -4.41
N TYR A 501 3.02 19.27 -4.10
CA TYR A 501 3.17 18.66 -2.78
C TYR A 501 4.55 18.95 -2.21
N LEU A 502 4.59 19.56 -1.02
CA LEU A 502 5.82 19.91 -0.31
C LEU A 502 5.75 19.44 1.15
N ASP A 503 6.64 18.52 1.52
CA ASP A 503 6.80 18.06 2.91
C ASP A 503 8.04 18.66 3.56
N LEU A 504 7.83 19.52 4.56
CA LEU A 504 8.84 20.18 5.39
C LEU A 504 8.71 19.77 6.87
N ASN A 505 8.21 18.57 7.13
CA ASN A 505 8.08 18.06 8.50
C ASN A 505 9.47 17.90 9.16
N SER A 506 9.62 18.31 10.42
CA SER A 506 10.86 18.10 11.19
C SER A 506 12.14 18.67 10.54
N ILE A 507 12.10 19.89 9.96
CA ILE A 507 13.29 20.54 9.38
C ILE A 507 13.85 21.71 10.22
N HIS A 508 13.41 21.84 11.48
CA HIS A 508 13.82 22.90 12.40
C HIS A 508 13.45 24.33 11.94
N ILE A 509 12.18 24.52 11.55
CA ILE A 509 11.66 25.86 11.25
C ILE A 509 11.45 26.64 12.56
N ASP A 510 12.30 27.65 12.81
CA ASP A 510 12.19 28.53 13.97
C ASP A 510 11.13 29.64 13.80
N SER A 511 10.86 30.05 12.56
CA SER A 511 9.89 31.08 12.18
C SER A 511 9.17 30.71 10.88
N LEU A 512 7.84 30.78 10.88
CA LEU A 512 7.06 30.60 9.66
C LEU A 512 7.20 31.79 8.69
N GLU A 513 7.74 32.93 9.12
CA GLU A 513 8.05 34.06 8.23
C GLU A 513 9.06 33.66 7.13
N ASN A 514 9.89 32.65 7.39
CA ASN A 514 10.84 32.12 6.41
C ASN A 514 10.15 31.46 5.20
N LEU A 515 8.86 31.16 5.28
CA LEU A 515 8.08 30.68 4.13
C LEU A 515 7.97 31.73 3.02
N ILE A 516 8.24 33.01 3.30
CA ILE A 516 8.29 34.07 2.27
C ILE A 516 9.29 33.75 1.15
N TYR A 517 10.33 32.95 1.44
CA TYR A 517 11.32 32.56 0.45
C TYR A 517 10.81 31.49 -0.52
N LEU A 518 9.64 30.91 -0.26
CA LEU A 518 8.97 29.93 -1.14
C LEU A 518 7.97 30.58 -2.10
N HIS A 519 7.93 31.92 -2.20
CA HIS A 519 6.94 32.66 -2.99
C HIS A 519 6.93 32.31 -4.49
N ASN A 520 8.04 31.77 -5.03
CA ASN A 520 8.12 31.33 -6.41
C ASN A 520 7.34 30.03 -6.68
N LEU A 521 7.06 29.24 -5.64
CA LEU A 521 6.35 27.96 -5.73
C LEU A 521 4.83 28.17 -5.72
N SER A 522 4.28 28.87 -6.73
CA SER A 522 2.88 29.32 -6.73
C SER A 522 1.82 28.20 -6.78
N ASN A 523 2.22 26.97 -7.17
CA ASN A 523 1.30 25.85 -7.41
C ASN A 523 1.15 24.86 -6.24
N ILE A 524 1.59 25.20 -5.03
CA ILE A 524 1.49 24.28 -3.87
C ILE A 524 0.02 24.05 -3.49
N HIS A 525 -0.39 22.78 -3.51
CA HIS A 525 -1.70 22.30 -3.07
C HIS A 525 -1.63 21.69 -1.66
N THR A 526 -0.54 21.00 -1.33
CA THR A 526 -0.34 20.37 -0.03
C THR A 526 0.98 20.82 0.58
N LEU A 527 0.91 21.36 1.79
CA LEU A 527 2.06 21.80 2.57
C LEU A 527 2.05 21.16 3.96
N LEU A 528 3.08 20.38 4.26
CA LEU A 528 3.25 19.75 5.57
C LEU A 528 4.39 20.40 6.34
N LEU A 529 4.12 20.88 7.55
CA LEU A 529 5.04 21.64 8.41
C LEU A 529 5.11 21.08 9.83
N ASN A 530 4.71 19.83 10.04
CA ASN A 530 4.61 19.19 11.34
C ASN A 530 5.96 19.09 12.07
N ASN A 531 5.92 19.00 13.40
CA ASN A 531 7.09 18.75 14.25
C ASN A 531 8.22 19.79 14.10
N ASN A 532 7.87 21.04 13.80
CA ASN A 532 8.82 22.15 13.74
C ASN A 532 8.71 23.03 14.99
N HIS A 533 9.79 23.21 15.74
CA HIS A 533 9.74 23.94 17.01
C HIS A 533 9.89 25.45 16.83
N LEU A 534 8.76 26.16 16.71
CA LEU A 534 8.78 27.62 16.59
C LEU A 534 9.36 28.30 17.83
N ASN A 535 10.25 29.27 17.60
CA ASN A 535 10.78 30.14 18.65
C ASN A 535 9.63 30.91 19.31
N LYS A 536 9.71 31.18 20.61
CA LYS A 536 8.65 31.81 21.41
C LYS A 536 8.08 33.08 20.79
N LYS A 537 8.92 33.91 20.16
CA LYS A 537 8.48 35.15 19.47
C LYS A 537 7.61 34.90 18.22
N TYR A 538 7.70 33.71 17.62
CA TYR A 538 7.02 33.35 16.37
C TYR A 538 5.88 32.33 16.57
N ARG A 539 5.45 32.09 17.81
CA ARG A 539 4.32 31.19 18.12
C ARG A 539 2.94 31.81 17.83
N THR A 540 2.90 32.94 17.13
CA THR A 540 1.68 33.56 16.62
C THR A 540 1.63 33.35 15.11
N LEU A 541 0.63 32.62 14.63
CA LEU A 541 0.44 32.38 13.20
C LEU A 541 -0.22 33.60 12.55
N ASN A 542 0.48 34.19 11.58
CA ASN A 542 -0.07 35.19 10.68
C ASN A 542 -0.46 34.53 9.35
N TRP A 543 -1.73 34.54 8.99
CA TRP A 543 -2.21 33.87 7.77
C TRP A 543 -1.63 34.46 6.48
N HIS A 544 -1.21 35.72 6.49
CA HIS A 544 -0.64 36.39 5.31
C HIS A 544 0.63 35.71 4.78
N ILE A 545 1.33 34.92 5.61
CA ILE A 545 2.52 34.17 5.17
C ILE A 545 2.20 33.14 4.09
N PHE A 546 0.96 32.64 4.04
CA PHE A 546 0.50 31.70 3.02
C PHE A 546 -0.11 32.41 1.81
N TYR A 547 -0.07 33.74 1.74
CA TYR A 547 -0.68 34.50 0.64
C TYR A 547 -0.17 34.08 -0.74
N PRO A 548 1.10 33.67 -0.95
CA PRO A 548 1.54 33.12 -2.23
C PRO A 548 0.70 31.93 -2.74
N TRP A 549 0.05 31.18 -1.85
CA TRP A 549 -0.71 29.95 -2.16
C TRP A 549 -2.21 30.08 -1.89
N HIS A 550 -2.74 31.28 -1.66
CA HIS A 550 -4.15 31.47 -1.30
C HIS A 550 -5.14 30.85 -2.30
N ARG A 551 -4.75 30.68 -3.57
CA ARG A 551 -5.59 30.11 -4.64
C ARG A 551 -5.42 28.61 -4.83
N THR A 552 -4.31 28.04 -4.37
CA THR A 552 -3.88 26.67 -4.72
C THR A 552 -3.83 25.74 -3.51
N LEU A 553 -3.55 26.26 -2.32
CA LEU A 553 -3.42 25.48 -1.10
C LEU A 553 -4.76 24.86 -0.67
N THR A 554 -4.82 23.53 -0.70
CA THR A 554 -6.00 22.73 -0.31
C THR A 554 -5.77 21.95 0.99
N HIS A 555 -4.52 21.61 1.31
CA HIS A 555 -4.15 20.85 2.50
C HIS A 555 -2.98 21.50 3.23
N LEU A 556 -3.15 21.79 4.52
CA LEU A 556 -2.11 22.39 5.37
C LEU A 556 -2.02 21.62 6.70
N SER A 557 -0.83 21.13 7.03
CA SER A 557 -0.60 20.44 8.30
C SER A 557 0.41 21.19 9.16
N LEU A 558 0.01 21.54 10.39
CA LEU A 558 0.74 22.35 11.36
C LEU A 558 0.76 21.66 12.74
N GLN A 559 0.93 20.34 12.77
CA GLN A 559 0.93 19.55 14.01
C GLN A 559 2.23 19.72 14.79
N ASN A 560 2.15 19.76 16.13
CA ASN A 560 3.31 19.79 17.02
C ASN A 560 4.33 20.90 16.66
N ILE A 561 3.85 22.09 16.28
CA ILE A 561 4.73 23.22 15.94
C ILE A 561 4.92 24.23 17.08
N SER A 562 4.42 23.91 18.27
CA SER A 562 4.41 24.80 19.45
C SER A 562 3.61 26.10 19.23
N LEU A 563 2.56 26.07 18.40
CA LEU A 563 1.75 27.26 18.13
C LEU A 563 0.93 27.68 19.37
N GLU A 564 0.94 28.96 19.71
CA GLU A 564 0.24 29.54 20.88
C GLU A 564 -0.92 30.44 20.48
N LYS A 565 -0.81 31.19 19.38
CA LYS A 565 -1.86 32.12 18.93
C LYS A 565 -2.04 32.04 17.42
N ILE A 566 -3.25 32.37 16.97
CA ILE A 566 -3.57 32.60 15.56
C ILE A 566 -4.09 34.03 15.50
N ASP A 567 -3.61 34.83 14.55
CA ASP A 567 -4.07 36.21 14.40
C ASP A 567 -5.57 36.30 14.08
N SER A 568 -6.14 37.50 14.17
CA SER A 568 -7.57 37.71 13.92
C SER A 568 -7.99 37.47 12.46
N GLY A 569 -7.08 37.04 11.58
CA GLY A 569 -7.40 36.46 10.28
C GLY A 569 -8.01 37.42 9.27
N ALA A 570 -7.38 38.58 9.03
CA ALA A 570 -7.88 39.59 8.09
C ALA A 570 -8.08 39.07 6.65
N TYR A 571 -7.47 37.94 6.29
CA TYR A 571 -7.44 37.37 4.94
C TYR A 571 -7.97 35.94 4.84
N LEU A 572 -8.63 35.43 5.87
CA LEU A 572 -9.12 34.04 5.86
C LEU A 572 -10.11 33.77 4.71
N ASN A 573 -10.87 34.77 4.29
CA ASN A 573 -11.79 34.66 3.16
C ASN A 573 -11.08 34.34 1.83
N ASP A 574 -9.80 34.64 1.71
CA ASP A 574 -9.02 34.37 0.49
C ASP A 574 -8.63 32.88 0.38
N TYR A 575 -8.74 32.10 1.46
CA TYR A 575 -8.39 30.68 1.55
C TYR A 575 -9.60 29.74 1.47
N TYR A 576 -10.65 30.13 0.74
CA TYR A 576 -11.89 29.35 0.69
C TYR A 576 -11.74 27.93 0.11
N HIS A 577 -10.65 27.67 -0.63
CA HIS A 577 -10.28 26.35 -1.18
C HIS A 577 -9.60 25.40 -0.19
N LEU A 578 -9.22 25.90 1.00
CA LEU A 578 -8.50 25.11 1.98
C LEU A 578 -9.43 24.06 2.62
N LEU A 579 -9.23 22.80 2.23
CA LEU A 579 -10.09 21.66 2.56
C LEU A 579 -9.75 21.08 3.93
N THR A 580 -8.46 20.97 4.25
CA THR A 580 -8.00 20.40 5.51
C THR A 580 -6.96 21.28 6.16
N ILE A 581 -7.13 21.53 7.47
CA ILE A 581 -6.10 22.12 8.31
C ILE A 581 -5.95 21.28 9.57
N ASN A 582 -4.75 20.77 9.76
CA ASN A 582 -4.47 19.88 10.87
C ASN A 582 -3.59 20.56 11.93
N PHE A 583 -4.19 20.88 13.08
CA PHE A 583 -3.47 21.37 14.26
C PHE A 583 -3.33 20.30 15.36
N TYR A 584 -3.77 19.06 15.10
CA TYR A 584 -3.86 18.02 16.11
C TYR A 584 -2.49 17.71 16.70
N SER A 585 -2.45 17.50 18.02
CA SER A 585 -1.28 17.20 18.85
C SER A 585 -0.31 18.37 19.11
N ASN A 586 0.01 18.56 20.40
CA ASN A 586 1.08 19.42 20.94
C ASN A 586 1.13 20.91 20.53
N ASN A 587 0.06 21.46 19.96
CA ASN A 587 -0.12 22.90 19.88
C ASN A 587 -0.88 23.40 21.12
N HIS A 588 -0.30 24.36 21.85
CA HIS A 588 -0.88 24.96 23.05
C HIS A 588 -1.60 26.26 22.71
N LEU A 589 -2.57 26.17 21.80
CA LEU A 589 -3.35 27.33 21.36
C LEU A 589 -4.11 27.95 22.53
N ILE A 590 -3.90 29.25 22.73
CA ILE A 590 -4.63 30.06 23.69
C ILE A 590 -6.03 30.27 23.11
N CYS A 591 -7.01 29.60 23.70
CA CYS A 591 -8.42 29.68 23.31
C CYS A 591 -9.04 31.00 23.85
N ASP A 592 -8.61 32.16 23.33
CA ASP A 592 -9.17 33.48 23.65
C ASP A 592 -10.01 34.06 22.49
N CYS A 593 -10.51 35.28 22.66
CA CYS A 593 -11.37 35.94 21.67
C CYS A 593 -10.68 36.27 20.33
N THR A 594 -9.35 36.26 20.28
CA THR A 594 -8.60 36.48 19.02
C THR A 594 -8.70 35.29 18.08
N LEU A 595 -8.97 34.08 18.61
CA LEU A 595 -9.17 32.85 17.82
C LEU A 595 -10.58 32.77 17.20
N GLN A 596 -11.54 33.57 17.68
CA GLN A 596 -12.95 33.50 17.25
C GLN A 596 -13.15 33.69 15.74
N PRO A 597 -12.51 34.65 15.05
CA PRO A 597 -12.64 34.79 13.59
C PRO A 597 -12.21 33.53 12.84
N PHE A 598 -11.15 32.87 13.29
CA PHE A 598 -10.65 31.63 12.70
C PHE A 598 -11.63 30.47 12.87
N ILE A 599 -12.18 30.30 14.08
CA ILE A 599 -13.22 29.29 14.35
C ILE A 599 -14.47 29.55 13.51
N ASN A 600 -14.87 30.82 13.35
CA ASN A 600 -16.02 31.18 12.51
C ASN A 600 -15.74 30.80 11.04
N TRP A 601 -14.55 31.13 10.53
CA TRP A 601 -14.16 30.77 9.17
C TRP A 601 -14.11 29.25 8.93
N LEU A 602 -13.72 28.45 9.93
CA LEU A 602 -13.76 26.98 9.86
C LEU A 602 -15.18 26.42 9.83
N LYS A 603 -16.12 27.06 10.55
CA LYS A 603 -17.54 26.69 10.53
C LYS A 603 -18.22 27.07 9.20
N THR A 604 -17.70 28.07 8.49
CA THR A 604 -18.20 28.44 7.18
C THR A 604 -17.89 27.30 6.20
N PRO A 605 -18.91 26.61 5.65
CA PRO A 605 -18.69 25.57 4.66
C PRO A 605 -17.94 26.16 3.45
N PRO A 606 -17.05 25.40 2.81
CA PRO A 606 -16.44 25.84 1.57
C PRO A 606 -17.55 26.15 0.54
N PRO A 607 -17.38 27.17 -0.32
CA PRO A 607 -18.34 27.43 -1.38
C PRO A 607 -18.50 26.18 -2.23
N SER A 608 -19.74 25.89 -2.65
CA SER A 608 -20.04 24.72 -3.48
C SER A 608 -19.26 24.78 -4.78
N LEU A 609 -18.19 23.99 -4.88
CA LEU A 609 -17.50 23.76 -6.14
C LEU A 609 -18.35 22.73 -6.91
N ILE A 610 -18.75 23.10 -8.13
CA ILE A 610 -19.67 22.34 -9.00
C ILE A 610 -19.12 20.94 -9.34
N ASP A 611 -17.82 20.71 -9.15
CA ASP A 611 -17.10 19.51 -9.60
C ASP A 611 -16.77 18.48 -8.52
N PHE A 612 -17.18 18.69 -7.26
CA PHE A 612 -16.95 17.71 -6.17
C PHE A 612 -18.24 16.98 -5.78
N TYR A 613 -18.25 15.65 -5.95
CA TYR A 613 -19.39 14.77 -5.67
C TYR A 613 -19.68 14.55 -4.18
N GLU A 614 -18.79 14.99 -3.28
CA GLU A 614 -18.98 14.89 -1.83
C GLU A 614 -18.91 16.29 -1.17
N PRO A 615 -19.73 16.56 -0.13
CA PRO A 615 -19.65 17.80 0.62
C PRO A 615 -18.29 17.88 1.33
N LEU A 616 -17.42 18.74 0.82
CA LEU A 616 -16.12 19.04 1.40
C LEU A 616 -16.30 19.51 2.86
N GLN A 617 -15.95 18.66 3.82
CA GLN A 617 -15.94 19.03 5.23
C GLN A 617 -14.56 19.55 5.60
N LYS A 618 -14.50 20.77 6.13
CA LYS A 618 -13.30 21.28 6.82
C LYS A 618 -13.07 20.43 8.07
N VAL A 619 -12.19 19.44 7.98
CA VAL A 619 -11.82 18.60 9.13
C VAL A 619 -10.88 19.40 10.00
N LEU A 620 -11.33 19.74 11.21
CA LEU A 620 -10.56 20.46 12.20
C LEU A 620 -10.32 19.62 13.45
N SER A 621 -9.09 19.64 13.90
CA SER A 621 -8.60 18.95 15.09
C SER A 621 -7.87 19.93 16.02
N ILE A 622 -8.63 20.72 16.81
CA ILE A 622 -8.06 21.63 17.83
C ILE A 622 -8.36 21.12 19.24
N ASN A 623 -7.37 21.17 20.14
CA ASN A 623 -7.52 20.90 21.57
C ASN A 623 -8.07 22.13 22.35
N CYS A 624 -9.17 22.72 21.89
CA CYS A 624 -9.85 23.80 22.62
C CYS A 624 -11.23 23.30 23.08
N PRO A 625 -11.58 23.41 24.38
CA PRO A 625 -12.91 23.06 24.85
C PRO A 625 -13.93 24.01 24.21
N ILE A 626 -14.75 23.50 23.28
CA ILE A 626 -15.74 24.30 22.53
C ILE A 626 -16.67 25.08 23.47
N LYS A 627 -16.91 24.59 24.70
CA LYS A 627 -17.72 25.23 25.75
C LYS A 627 -17.24 26.61 26.22
N LEU A 628 -15.99 27.02 25.94
CA LEU A 628 -15.46 28.34 26.32
C LEU A 628 -15.82 29.45 25.31
N PHE A 629 -16.22 29.12 24.08
CA PHE A 629 -16.42 30.14 23.02
C PHE A 629 -17.81 30.78 23.01
N GLU A 630 -18.79 30.22 23.73
CA GLU A 630 -20.14 30.80 23.82
C GLU A 630 -20.24 31.93 24.86
N LEU A 631 -19.18 32.18 25.65
CA LEU A 631 -19.18 33.20 26.69
C LEU A 631 -18.44 34.49 26.26
N ASN A 632 -19.20 35.38 25.61
CA ASN A 632 -19.00 36.84 25.60
C ASN A 632 -17.69 37.45 25.04
N CYS A 633 -17.19 37.01 23.88
CA CYS A 633 -16.22 37.82 23.11
C CYS A 633 -16.80 39.15 22.57
N ASN A 634 -18.11 39.36 22.71
CA ASN A 634 -18.82 40.58 22.30
C ASN A 634 -18.95 41.68 23.39
N ARG A 635 -18.35 41.54 24.59
CA ARG A 635 -18.52 42.52 25.68
C ARG A 635 -17.60 43.75 25.66
N GLY A 636 -17.05 44.11 24.50
CA GLY A 636 -16.23 45.31 24.31
C GLY A 636 -16.97 46.58 23.85
N LYS A 637 -18.28 46.51 23.55
CA LYS A 637 -19.05 47.66 23.00
C LYS A 637 -20.29 48.07 23.80
N THR A 638 -20.36 47.77 25.09
CA THR A 638 -21.46 48.24 25.97
C THR A 638 -20.95 49.10 27.14
N LYS A 639 -20.11 50.09 26.85
CA LYS A 639 -19.77 51.17 27.82
C LYS A 639 -20.21 52.58 27.39
N SER A 640 -21.02 52.74 26.33
CA SER A 640 -21.55 54.07 25.98
C SER A 640 -23.00 54.32 26.43
N THR A 641 -23.81 53.29 26.69
CA THR A 641 -25.21 53.51 27.11
C THR A 641 -25.33 53.92 28.57
N LEU A 642 -24.56 53.32 29.47
CA LEU A 642 -24.60 53.64 30.91
C LEU A 642 -24.12 55.07 31.21
N PHE A 643 -23.10 55.56 30.49
CA PHE A 643 -22.59 56.93 30.66
C PHE A 643 -23.57 57.98 30.15
N ILE A 644 -24.28 57.72 29.04
CA ILE A 644 -25.31 58.63 28.52
C ILE A 644 -26.52 58.67 29.46
N THR A 645 -26.96 57.52 30.02
CA THR A 645 -28.02 57.54 31.04
C THR A 645 -27.61 58.28 32.31
N PHE A 646 -26.38 58.13 32.79
CA PHE A 646 -25.92 58.89 33.96
C PHE A 646 -25.79 60.40 33.67
N LEU A 647 -25.41 60.78 32.45
CA LEU A 647 -25.36 62.18 32.03
C LEU A 647 -26.78 62.79 31.94
N ILE A 648 -27.75 62.05 31.37
CA ILE A 648 -29.15 62.48 31.28
C ILE A 648 -29.78 62.55 32.68
N ILE A 649 -29.54 61.57 33.55
CA ILE A 649 -30.02 61.58 34.94
C ILE A 649 -29.37 62.73 35.72
N GLY A 650 -28.07 63.00 35.51
CA GLY A 650 -27.36 64.12 36.12
C GLY A 650 -27.94 65.47 35.70
N ILE A 651 -28.20 65.67 34.40
CA ILE A 651 -28.84 66.89 33.88
C ILE A 651 -30.27 67.02 34.42
N PHE A 652 -31.03 65.94 34.47
CA PHE A 652 -32.39 65.94 35.00
C PHE A 652 -32.44 66.29 36.50
N LEU A 653 -31.50 65.79 37.30
CA LEU A 653 -31.37 66.13 38.71
C LEU A 653 -30.97 67.60 38.93
N ILE A 654 -30.10 68.16 38.08
CA ILE A 654 -29.75 69.59 38.12
C ILE A 654 -30.97 70.45 37.78
N ILE A 655 -31.74 70.10 36.75
CA ILE A 655 -32.98 70.79 36.39
C ILE A 655 -34.00 70.72 37.53
N LEU A 656 -34.18 69.56 38.15
CA LEU A 656 -35.05 69.39 39.32
C LEU A 656 -34.58 70.25 40.50
N LEU A 657 -33.27 70.32 40.77
CA LEU A 657 -32.72 71.17 41.83
C LEU A 657 -32.99 72.65 41.55
N ILE A 658 -32.83 73.10 40.30
CA ILE A 658 -33.13 74.48 39.89
C ILE A 658 -34.62 74.78 40.05
N ILE A 659 -35.51 73.88 39.62
CA ILE A 659 -36.96 74.01 39.81
C ILE A 659 -37.30 74.06 41.30
N PHE A 660 -36.65 73.24 42.13
CA PHE A 660 -36.87 73.22 43.56
C PHE A 660 -36.40 74.52 44.24
N ILE A 661 -35.25 75.08 43.81
CA ILE A 661 -34.76 76.38 44.26
C ILE A 661 -35.73 77.50 43.83
N LEU A 662 -36.24 77.46 42.60
CA LEU A 662 -37.22 78.43 42.11
C LEU A 662 -38.54 78.35 42.87
N LEU A 663 -39.04 77.13 43.14
CA LEU A 663 -40.23 76.89 43.97
C LEU A 663 -39.99 77.33 45.42
N TYR A 664 -38.81 77.08 45.98
CA TYR A 664 -38.43 77.53 47.31
C TYR A 664 -38.39 79.06 47.39
N CYS A 665 -37.80 79.73 46.39
CA CYS A 665 -37.81 81.19 46.27
C CYS A 665 -39.23 81.73 46.11
N TYR A 666 -40.06 81.10 45.28
CA TYR A 666 -41.47 81.46 45.09
C TYR A 666 -42.30 81.30 46.39
N MET A 667 -42.08 80.21 47.13
CA MET A 667 -42.73 79.96 48.42
C MET A 667 -42.24 80.92 49.51
N LYS A 668 -40.95 81.28 49.51
CA LYS A 668 -40.39 82.33 50.37
C LYS A 668 -41.01 83.70 50.06
N GLN A 669 -41.28 83.98 48.78
CA GLN A 669 -41.93 85.21 48.33
C GLN A 669 -43.42 85.27 48.74
N LYS A 670 -44.12 84.13 48.83
CA LYS A 670 -45.49 84.08 49.36
C LYS A 670 -45.58 84.16 50.90
N ARG A 671 -44.54 83.76 51.63
CA ARG A 671 -44.50 83.82 53.11
C ARG A 671 -44.13 85.18 53.70
N SER A 672 -43.59 86.14 52.93
CA SER A 672 -43.25 87.47 53.46
C SER A 672 -44.35 88.53 53.38
N LYS A 673 -45.55 88.21 52.86
CA LYS A 673 -46.72 89.11 52.87
C LYS A 673 -47.48 89.18 54.22
N SER A 674 -46.93 88.61 55.30
CA SER A 674 -47.60 88.55 56.61
C SER A 674 -46.74 89.04 57.80
N TYR A 675 -45.80 89.96 57.60
CA TYR A 675 -45.21 90.72 58.71
C TYR A 675 -44.93 92.18 58.30
N ARG A 676 -45.86 93.08 58.67
CA ARG A 676 -45.57 94.49 58.91
C ARG A 676 -44.78 94.58 60.22
N HIS A 677 -43.57 95.14 60.18
CA HIS A 677 -43.25 96.40 60.85
C HIS A 677 -41.74 96.69 60.80
N MET A 678 -41.45 98.00 60.70
CA MET A 678 -40.23 98.72 61.08
C MET A 678 -39.13 98.94 60.02
N PHE A 679 -39.04 100.24 59.65
CA PHE A 679 -37.85 101.09 59.40
C PHE A 679 -36.84 100.64 58.30
N THR A 680 -36.27 101.48 57.43
CA THR A 680 -36.42 102.90 57.00
C THR A 680 -35.47 103.07 55.81
N ASP A 681 -35.93 103.82 54.82
CA ASP A 681 -35.20 104.88 54.09
C ASP A 681 -34.08 104.57 53.08
N ASN A 682 -34.31 105.13 51.88
CA ASN A 682 -33.38 105.84 50.99
C ASN A 682 -32.27 104.99 50.31
N ASP A 683 -32.03 105.03 48.99
CA ASP A 683 -32.31 106.02 47.96
C ASP A 683 -32.12 105.40 46.55
N LEU A 684 -32.87 105.95 45.57
CA LEU A 684 -32.53 106.28 44.17
C LEU A 684 -31.80 105.23 43.28
N ILE A 685 -32.02 105.06 41.97
CA ILE A 685 -32.84 105.65 40.87
C ILE A 685 -32.60 104.70 39.67
N ALA A 686 -33.66 104.22 39.01
CA ALA A 686 -34.10 104.57 37.64
C ALA A 686 -33.07 104.26 36.51
N LEU A 687 -33.42 103.59 35.40
CA LEU A 687 -34.34 104.01 34.34
C LEU A 687 -34.52 102.80 33.37
N THR A 688 -35.75 102.30 33.18
CA THR A 688 -36.69 102.52 32.05
C THR A 688 -36.36 101.74 30.77
N GLU A 689 -37.26 100.81 30.39
CA GLU A 689 -38.20 100.94 29.25
C GLU A 689 -37.54 100.46 27.94
N GLN A 690 -38.16 99.69 27.04
CA GLN A 690 -39.53 99.68 26.56
C GLN A 690 -39.67 98.45 25.63
N ASN A 691 -40.87 97.86 25.54
CA ASN A 691 -41.64 97.55 24.30
C ASN A 691 -40.91 96.92 23.08
N VAL A 692 -41.41 95.94 22.30
CA VAL A 692 -42.80 95.61 21.89
C VAL A 692 -42.73 94.37 20.97
N ILE A 693 -43.66 93.43 21.18
CA ILE A 693 -44.55 92.76 20.20
C ILE A 693 -43.96 92.05 18.95
N GLN A 694 -44.16 90.72 18.97
CA GLN A 694 -44.70 89.80 17.95
C GLN A 694 -44.12 89.68 16.52
N ARG A 695 -44.10 88.39 16.12
CA ARG A 695 -44.45 87.80 14.80
C ARG A 695 -43.48 88.11 13.66
N THR A 696 -43.17 87.24 12.72
CA THR A 696 -43.57 85.87 12.33
C THR A 696 -42.56 85.45 11.25
N ASP A 697 -42.34 84.14 11.13
CA ASP A 697 -42.02 83.38 9.91
C ASP A 697 -40.84 83.86 9.03
N ASP A 698 -39.67 83.23 9.20
CA ASP A 698 -39.09 82.22 8.29
C ASP A 698 -37.83 81.58 8.91
#